data_AF-A0A4Y2GWS1-F1
#
_entry.id   AF-A0A4Y2GWS1-F1
#
_cell.length_a   1.000
_cell.length_b   1.000
_cell.length_c   1.000
_cell.angle_alpha   90.00
_cell.angle_beta   90.00
_cell.angle_gamma   90.00
#
_symmetry.space_group_name_H-M   'P 1'
#
loop_
_entity.id
_entity.type
_entity.pdbx_description
1 polymer ?
#
loop_
_entity_poly.entity_id
_entity_poly.type
_entity_poly.pdbx_seq_one_letter_code
_entity_poly.pdbx_strand_id
1 'polypeptide(L)'
;MASKRKNLSFAEKNELIEKFQNSNLSKAAFAKANSIPQMAFNNILAGKLCSSNAQICDQERKRQRLSPYENVDKALLSWIEYARSQNAPISWNVLKEKSLEFANELGESSFVASNGWLQRFNSRHNLSFKKLCREAADFDNSFLKEWKDVVLRDILERYESANVFNVDECGLFYRILPDRLTLCFKGEKCVGGKKSKERLTVWLAANMDGSEKIIPLVIGKFLKPWCMKNCKSLPLFYDANSKAWMPADIWEKTLRRWDLNFSKQKRKVALIADNCTAHCTVDGLKSNELVFLPPNSTCVLQPLDQGIIQNFKATYRKLLLQDMISAVDRKEQLQVSPESEELLEDDDDLPLTELAEKLRNHGYAIPDENLYTKIDEDLATNSETSIQDIVSNVLNSNAKGSDDEDDSECEKKSVSTSDALKAIDDLGCFFTNSEAADEHLKAIRDLEKSEYIASCDQRRAFISGFTGSVGTAIVTEKHAALWTDGRYFLQAEQELDENWILMKVGSAGTPTYGQFLSDVLPVGSHVGVDPFLMSYDSWDTLCKELKNKGHSLVPVQENLIDVCWADKPNRPLNKVECLPVKYAGKSWHEKVWEVQKEMQKEGASVLIVTALDEIAWLFNLRGCDIQYNPVFYSYAAVTLNSVYFFIDPERLSSEAKASLENTSQGNMNLQFCSYDSLTDTLKNIINTKNEGKIWISKESSYAVVSLIPQERQLLKITPINLKKAIKNEQEIKSSQNAHIKDAVALCEFFCWVSKEISSGNLTEIDAANKLEEFKKSQSDYVGPSFETISSSGPNGSIIHYKPTEETNRKITLEEIYLCDCGSQYSDGGTTDVTRTWHFGTPSAFEKVCYTLVLKGHIALSSAVFPKATTGYRLDSFARRPLWEYGLDYSHGTGHGVGAYLNVHEGPMGISYKSLPNDPGLQPGMILSIEPGFYEDGKFGIRLENLALVKEAETSHNFQNTGFITFEPLTLVPFQAKLIDPSLLTDKEIKWINDYHVNCRETIGKILEEEGKTEALQWLLKETQPLG
;
A
#
# COMPACT_ATOMS: atom_id res chain seq x y z
N MET A 1 21.86 65.93 28.82
CA MET A 1 21.21 64.90 27.98
C MET A 1 22.25 63.89 27.53
N ALA A 2 22.18 62.64 27.97
CA ALA A 2 23.09 61.58 27.52
C ALA A 2 22.70 61.15 26.10
N SER A 3 23.54 61.47 25.12
CA SER A 3 23.40 61.06 23.71
C SER A 3 23.29 59.53 23.61
N LYS A 4 22.19 59.02 23.04
CA LYS A 4 22.01 57.59 22.70
C LYS A 4 23.23 57.11 21.89
N ARG A 5 23.90 56.04 22.35
CA ARG A 5 25.00 55.41 21.60
C ARG A 5 24.48 54.91 20.24
N LYS A 6 24.97 55.50 19.14
CA LYS A 6 24.68 55.04 17.76
C LYS A 6 25.49 53.76 17.50
N ASN A 7 24.82 52.63 17.25
CA ASN A 7 25.46 51.38 16.85
C ASN A 7 25.67 51.39 15.32
N LEU A 8 26.93 51.49 14.90
CA LEU A 8 27.36 51.54 13.49
C LEU A 8 27.41 50.13 12.86
N SER A 9 27.01 50.04 11.59
CA SER A 9 27.16 48.88 10.71
C SER A 9 28.62 48.61 10.36
N PHE A 10 28.92 47.47 9.75
CA PHE A 10 30.26 47.17 9.24
C PHE A 10 30.65 48.10 8.08
N ALA A 11 29.71 48.44 7.18
CA ALA A 11 29.94 49.45 6.13
C ALA A 11 30.32 50.82 6.72
N GLU A 12 29.54 51.34 7.67
CA GLU A 12 29.83 52.64 8.32
C GLU A 12 31.16 52.63 9.08
N LYS A 13 31.55 51.49 9.68
CA LYS A 13 32.85 51.36 10.37
C LYS A 13 34.02 51.35 9.39
N ASN A 14 33.89 50.67 8.25
CA ASN A 14 34.92 50.64 7.22
C ASN A 14 35.08 52.02 6.55
N GLU A 15 33.97 52.69 6.26
CA GLU A 15 33.98 54.05 5.70
C GLU A 15 34.65 55.05 6.65
N LEU A 16 34.45 54.91 7.97
CA LEU A 16 35.13 55.73 8.98
C LEU A 16 36.64 55.43 9.10
N ILE A 17 37.06 54.18 8.85
CA ILE A 17 38.48 53.80 8.82
C ILE A 17 39.15 54.40 7.59
N GLU A 18 38.54 54.26 6.40
CA GLU A 18 39.04 54.87 5.16
C GLU A 18 39.09 56.40 5.26
N LYS A 19 38.02 57.04 5.74
CA LYS A 19 37.99 58.50 5.94
C LYS A 19 39.05 58.98 6.92
N PHE A 20 39.40 58.17 7.92
CA PHE A 20 40.47 58.50 8.86
C PHE A 20 41.85 58.34 8.23
N GLN A 21 42.08 57.23 7.51
CA GLN A 21 43.34 56.96 6.80
C GLN A 21 43.65 58.03 5.74
N ASN A 22 42.61 58.57 5.10
CA ASN A 22 42.73 59.66 4.12
C ASN A 22 42.70 61.07 4.74
N SER A 23 42.72 61.19 6.08
CA SER A 23 42.74 62.48 6.78
C SER A 23 44.06 62.69 7.52
N ASN A 24 44.54 63.94 7.59
CA ASN A 24 45.71 64.32 8.41
C ASN A 24 45.33 64.64 9.89
N LEU A 25 44.17 64.18 10.35
CA LEU A 25 43.66 64.48 11.69
C LEU A 25 44.15 63.46 12.73
N SER A 26 44.40 63.91 13.96
CA SER A 26 44.67 62.99 15.07
C SER A 26 43.42 62.16 15.42
N LYS A 27 43.59 60.96 16.02
CA LYS A 27 42.47 60.08 16.42
C LYS A 27 41.42 60.81 17.27
N ALA A 28 41.85 61.71 18.15
CA ALA A 28 40.97 62.52 19.00
C ALA A 28 40.21 63.59 18.19
N ALA A 29 40.90 64.27 17.26
CA ALA A 29 40.29 65.28 16.41
C ALA A 29 39.29 64.68 15.42
N PHE A 30 39.63 63.54 14.81
CA PHE A 30 38.76 62.83 13.86
C PHE A 30 37.49 62.28 14.53
N ALA A 31 37.63 61.69 15.73
CA ALA A 31 36.49 61.18 16.49
C ALA A 31 35.52 62.32 16.87
N LYS A 32 36.04 63.49 17.26
CA LYS A 32 35.24 64.68 17.56
C LYS A 32 34.54 65.25 16.31
N ALA A 33 35.24 65.33 15.18
CA ALA A 33 34.68 65.81 13.91
C ALA A 33 33.52 64.94 13.40
N ASN A 34 33.58 63.63 13.62
CA ASN A 34 32.55 62.68 13.18
C ASN A 34 31.50 62.37 14.26
N SER A 35 31.48 63.10 15.39
CA SER A 35 30.54 62.90 16.50
C SER A 35 30.53 61.48 17.08
N ILE A 36 31.69 60.83 17.18
CA ILE A 36 31.85 59.47 17.74
C ILE A 36 32.73 59.55 19.01
N PRO A 37 32.38 58.87 20.11
CA PRO A 37 33.24 58.80 21.29
C PRO A 37 34.62 58.21 20.94
N GLN A 38 35.70 58.85 21.40
CA GLN A 38 37.07 58.43 21.07
C GLN A 38 37.37 56.97 21.42
N MET A 39 36.85 56.46 22.53
CA MET A 39 36.95 55.02 22.87
C MET A 39 36.25 54.12 21.85
N ALA A 40 35.09 54.52 21.34
CA ALA A 40 34.36 53.74 20.34
C ALA A 40 35.13 53.70 19.01
N PHE A 41 35.72 54.82 18.61
CA PHE A 41 36.56 54.90 17.41
C PHE A 41 37.86 54.08 17.56
N ASN A 42 38.50 54.11 18.74
CA ASN A 42 39.66 53.28 19.03
C ASN A 42 39.32 51.77 18.97
N ASN A 43 38.14 51.37 19.46
CA ASN A 43 37.67 49.99 19.36
C ASN A 43 37.36 49.57 17.91
N ILE A 44 36.91 50.50 17.06
CA ILE A 44 36.70 50.26 15.63
C ILE A 44 38.04 50.03 14.93
N LEU A 45 39.07 50.83 15.23
CA LEU A 45 40.43 50.66 14.70
C LEU A 45 41.15 49.40 15.23
N ALA A 46 40.86 49.00 16.47
CA ALA A 46 41.46 47.82 17.11
C ALA A 46 40.77 46.50 16.72
N GLY A 47 39.54 46.56 16.22
CA GLY A 47 38.83 45.38 15.73
C GLY A 47 39.53 44.84 14.49
N LYS A 48 40.10 43.63 14.57
CA LYS A 48 40.55 42.85 13.42
C LYS A 48 39.37 42.66 12.46
N LEU A 49 39.23 43.57 11.51
CA LEU A 49 38.30 43.43 10.40
C LEU A 49 38.86 42.39 9.43
N CYS A 50 38.00 41.45 9.03
CA CYS A 50 38.25 40.44 8.00
C CYS A 50 38.83 41.09 6.74
N SER A 51 40.15 41.06 6.59
CA SER A 51 40.84 41.44 5.36
C SER A 51 41.05 40.27 4.40
N SER A 52 40.37 39.13 4.60
CA SER A 52 40.48 37.99 3.68
C SER A 52 39.17 37.37 3.18
N ASN A 53 37.99 37.71 3.72
CA ASN A 53 36.70 37.16 3.25
C ASN A 53 35.62 38.24 3.06
N ALA A 54 35.96 39.27 2.27
CA ALA A 54 35.03 40.36 1.95
C ALA A 54 33.78 39.94 1.14
N GLN A 55 33.74 38.71 0.62
CA GLN A 55 32.62 38.21 -0.19
C GLN A 55 31.47 37.57 0.59
N ILE A 56 31.63 37.25 1.90
CA ILE A 56 30.65 36.43 2.64
C ILE A 56 29.94 37.21 3.77
N CYS A 57 30.32 38.45 4.06
CA CYS A 57 29.74 39.22 5.17
C CYS A 57 28.69 40.24 4.69
N ASP A 58 27.46 40.11 5.18
CA ASP A 58 26.38 41.09 5.02
C ASP A 58 26.77 42.45 5.63
N GLN A 59 26.97 43.46 4.76
CA GLN A 59 27.56 44.75 5.12
C GLN A 59 26.68 45.62 6.04
N GLU A 60 25.39 45.31 6.11
CA GLU A 60 24.39 45.96 6.98
C GLU A 60 24.51 45.54 8.46
N ARG A 61 25.20 44.42 8.76
CA ARG A 61 25.29 43.89 10.13
C ARG A 61 26.08 44.81 11.07
N LYS A 62 25.63 44.89 12.33
CA LYS A 62 26.24 45.74 13.39
C LYS A 62 27.17 44.98 14.34
N ARG A 63 27.09 43.64 14.39
CA ARG A 63 27.90 42.72 15.23
C ARG A 63 28.09 41.37 14.53
N GLN A 64 29.27 40.75 14.65
CA GLN A 64 29.56 39.38 14.23
C GLN A 64 29.89 38.53 15.46
N ARG A 65 29.30 37.34 15.59
CA ARG A 65 29.59 36.37 16.65
C ARG A 65 30.32 35.18 16.04
N LEU A 66 31.58 34.96 16.42
CA LEU A 66 32.39 33.82 15.99
C LEU A 66 31.89 32.51 16.64
N SER A 67 32.09 31.38 15.96
CA SER A 67 31.81 30.06 16.53
C SER A 67 32.88 29.73 17.58
N PRO A 68 32.52 29.18 18.76
CA PRO A 68 33.51 28.64 19.69
C PRO A 68 34.23 27.40 19.14
N TYR A 69 33.66 26.73 18.13
CA TYR A 69 34.15 25.49 17.53
C TYR A 69 34.41 25.69 16.04
N GLU A 70 35.44 26.48 15.71
CA GLU A 70 35.72 26.91 14.33
C GLU A 70 36.09 25.74 13.41
N ASN A 71 36.77 24.72 13.92
CA ASN A 71 37.19 23.56 13.14
C ASN A 71 36.00 22.69 12.72
N VAL A 72 35.05 22.46 13.65
CA VAL A 72 33.78 21.76 13.36
C VAL A 72 32.94 22.57 12.38
N ASP A 73 32.89 23.90 12.52
CA ASP A 73 32.19 24.79 11.56
C ASP A 73 32.75 24.64 10.13
N LYS A 74 34.08 24.61 9.96
CA LYS A 74 34.73 24.50 8.64
C LYS A 74 34.57 23.11 8.01
N ALA A 75 34.73 22.05 8.80
CA ALA A 75 34.55 20.68 8.33
C ALA A 75 33.10 20.43 7.89
N LEU A 76 32.14 20.89 8.70
CA LEU A 76 30.72 20.76 8.38
C LEU A 76 30.35 21.56 7.13
N LEU A 77 30.87 22.78 6.95
CA LEU A 77 30.60 23.58 5.75
C LEU A 77 31.14 22.91 4.48
N SER A 78 32.39 22.44 4.53
CA SER A 78 33.02 21.75 3.38
C SER A 78 32.26 20.47 3.01
N TRP A 79 31.78 19.74 4.02
CA TRP A 79 30.95 18.56 3.81
C TRP A 79 29.58 18.90 3.21
N ILE A 80 28.93 19.99 3.65
CA ILE A 80 27.68 20.47 3.07
C ILE A 80 27.87 20.78 1.58
N GLU A 81 28.95 21.48 1.21
CA GLU A 81 29.27 21.79 -0.19
C GLU A 81 29.42 20.51 -1.03
N TYR A 82 30.17 19.53 -0.53
CA TYR A 82 30.31 18.22 -1.18
C TYR A 82 28.98 17.46 -1.29
N ALA A 83 28.23 17.33 -0.19
CA ALA A 83 26.95 16.63 -0.18
C ALA A 83 25.92 17.29 -1.12
N ARG A 84 25.94 18.63 -1.23
CA ARG A 84 25.10 19.35 -2.20
C ARG A 84 25.59 19.17 -3.64
N SER A 85 26.89 19.02 -3.89
CA SER A 85 27.41 18.68 -5.23
C SER A 85 26.91 17.32 -5.73
N GLN A 86 26.60 16.40 -4.82
CA GLN A 86 26.06 15.06 -5.11
C GLN A 86 24.52 15.02 -5.05
N ASN A 87 23.84 16.17 -5.01
CA ASN A 87 22.38 16.29 -4.83
C ASN A 87 21.81 15.60 -3.57
N ALA A 88 22.62 15.32 -2.55
CA ALA A 88 22.14 14.66 -1.34
C ALA A 88 21.16 15.56 -0.55
N PRO A 89 20.04 15.00 -0.04
CA PRO A 89 19.12 15.73 0.81
C PRO A 89 19.69 15.88 2.22
N ILE A 90 19.85 17.13 2.69
CA ILE A 90 20.45 17.44 3.98
C ILE A 90 19.38 18.00 4.92
N SER A 91 19.07 17.28 6.00
CA SER A 91 18.08 17.68 7.01
C SER A 91 18.73 18.24 8.29
N TRP A 92 17.92 18.86 9.16
CA TRP A 92 18.38 19.36 10.47
C TRP A 92 19.06 18.29 11.31
N ASN A 93 18.58 17.04 11.26
CA ASN A 93 19.13 15.95 12.06
C ASN A 93 20.44 15.42 11.47
N VAL A 94 20.53 15.36 10.14
CA VAL A 94 21.77 14.97 9.43
C VAL A 94 22.90 15.94 9.76
N LEU A 95 22.64 17.25 9.79
CA LEU A 95 23.66 18.23 10.17
C LEU A 95 24.12 18.08 11.63
N LYS A 96 23.23 17.69 12.54
CA LYS A 96 23.60 17.47 13.94
C LYS A 96 24.49 16.27 14.09
N GLU A 97 24.09 15.13 13.54
CA GLU A 97 24.89 13.90 13.60
C GLU A 97 26.26 14.10 12.96
N LYS A 98 26.30 14.69 11.75
CA LYS A 98 27.58 14.96 11.09
C LYS A 98 28.46 15.94 11.87
N SER A 99 27.85 16.93 12.56
CA SER A 99 28.61 17.84 13.42
C SER A 99 29.16 17.17 14.69
N LEU A 100 28.47 16.16 15.23
CA LEU A 100 28.95 15.35 16.35
C LEU A 100 30.08 14.42 15.91
N GLU A 101 29.95 13.81 14.74
CA GLU A 101 31.00 12.99 14.12
C GLU A 101 32.29 13.80 13.92
N PHE A 102 32.20 14.99 13.28
CA PHE A 102 33.37 15.85 13.13
C PHE A 102 33.92 16.36 14.46
N ALA A 103 33.07 16.60 15.46
CA ALA A 103 33.55 16.96 16.79
C ALA A 103 34.33 15.82 17.45
N ASN A 104 33.90 14.57 17.27
CA ASN A 104 34.63 13.39 17.77
C ASN A 104 35.96 13.21 17.05
N GLU A 105 35.98 13.34 15.71
CA GLU A 105 37.20 13.22 14.90
C GLU A 105 38.22 14.34 15.19
N LEU A 106 37.73 15.56 15.46
CA LEU A 106 38.56 16.72 15.76
C LEU A 106 38.94 16.83 17.26
N GLY A 107 38.49 15.89 18.10
CA GLY A 107 38.82 15.84 19.53
C GLY A 107 38.09 16.88 20.39
N GLU A 108 36.97 17.44 19.92
CA GLU A 108 36.18 18.47 20.58
C GLU A 108 35.10 17.86 21.49
N SER A 109 35.52 17.21 22.58
CA SER A 109 34.65 16.45 23.50
C SER A 109 33.60 17.28 24.26
N SER A 110 33.69 18.61 24.22
CA SER A 110 32.72 19.53 24.83
C SER A 110 31.63 20.01 23.87
N PHE A 111 31.69 19.61 22.59
CA PHE A 111 30.75 20.06 21.57
C PHE A 111 29.37 19.45 21.75
N VAL A 112 28.34 20.30 21.68
CA VAL A 112 26.93 19.88 21.72
C VAL A 112 26.20 20.46 20.52
N ALA A 113 25.69 19.57 19.65
CA ALA A 113 24.90 19.90 18.46
C ALA A 113 23.47 20.36 18.79
N SER A 114 23.36 21.40 19.62
CA SER A 114 22.07 21.98 20.02
C SER A 114 21.36 22.68 18.85
N ASN A 115 20.02 22.73 18.89
CA ASN A 115 19.21 23.51 17.93
C ASN A 115 19.68 24.97 17.84
N GLY A 116 20.05 25.57 18.97
CA GLY A 116 20.54 26.94 19.04
C GLY A 116 21.92 27.14 18.41
N TRP A 117 22.81 26.14 18.46
CA TRP A 117 24.09 26.19 17.74
C TRP A 117 23.87 26.07 16.23
N LEU A 118 23.05 25.12 15.79
CA LEU A 118 22.79 24.86 14.37
C LEU A 118 22.07 26.04 13.69
N GLN A 119 21.12 26.68 14.38
CA GLN A 119 20.47 27.90 13.87
C GLN A 119 21.48 29.06 13.68
N ARG A 120 22.46 29.17 14.57
CA ARG A 120 23.54 30.16 14.46
C ARG A 120 24.54 29.79 13.37
N PHE A 121 24.87 28.52 13.22
CA PHE A 121 25.69 28.00 12.11
C PHE A 121 25.09 28.37 10.76
N ASN A 122 23.81 28.07 10.55
CA ASN A 122 23.09 28.46 9.34
C ASN A 122 23.10 29.98 9.11
N SER A 123 22.91 30.75 10.19
CA SER A 123 22.94 32.22 10.14
C SER A 123 24.35 32.82 9.90
N ARG A 124 25.42 32.07 10.18
CA ARG A 124 26.81 32.46 9.92
C ARG A 124 27.19 32.23 8.45
N HIS A 125 26.71 31.13 7.87
CA HIS A 125 27.06 30.67 6.51
C HIS A 125 25.96 30.92 5.48
N ASN A 126 24.93 31.70 5.84
CA ASN A 126 23.79 32.05 5.00
C ASN A 126 23.04 30.83 4.42
N LEU A 127 22.92 29.76 5.22
CA LEU A 127 22.22 28.53 4.85
C LEU A 127 20.75 28.61 5.25
N SER A 128 19.87 28.18 4.36
CA SER A 128 18.43 28.08 4.60
C SER A 128 17.91 26.71 4.18
N PHE A 129 17.07 26.09 5.01
CA PHE A 129 16.38 24.86 4.60
C PHE A 129 15.33 25.20 3.56
N LYS A 130 15.42 24.54 2.40
CA LYS A 130 14.41 24.58 1.35
C LYS A 130 13.67 23.24 1.32
N LYS A 131 12.38 23.28 1.03
CA LYS A 131 11.59 22.07 0.81
C LYS A 131 12.08 21.43 -0.49
N LEU A 132 12.51 20.18 -0.43
CA LEU A 132 12.83 19.40 -1.63
C LEU A 132 11.53 19.03 -2.32
N CYS A 133 11.23 19.67 -3.45
CA CYS A 133 10.21 19.20 -4.38
C CYS A 133 10.85 18.14 -5.27
N ARG A 134 10.35 16.91 -5.19
CA ARG A 134 10.77 15.80 -6.09
C ARG A 134 10.50 16.13 -7.56
N GLU A 135 9.48 16.94 -7.83
CA GLU A 135 9.03 17.32 -9.18
C GLU A 135 9.92 18.34 -9.89
N ALA A 136 10.87 18.98 -9.19
CA ALA A 136 11.78 19.95 -9.83
C ALA A 136 12.90 19.28 -10.64
N ALA A 137 13.14 17.97 -10.46
CA ALA A 137 14.17 17.24 -11.18
C ALA A 137 13.74 16.85 -12.61
N ASP A 138 12.43 16.68 -12.83
CA ASP A 138 11.81 16.38 -14.14
C ASP A 138 11.27 17.63 -14.84
N PHE A 139 11.55 18.82 -14.30
CA PHE A 139 11.02 20.07 -14.80
C PHE A 139 11.92 20.66 -15.91
N ASP A 140 11.47 20.59 -17.16
CA ASP A 140 12.18 21.22 -18.28
C ASP A 140 12.06 22.76 -18.22
N ASN A 141 13.21 23.43 -18.01
CA ASN A 141 13.30 24.89 -17.94
C ASN A 141 12.84 25.60 -19.22
N SER A 142 12.76 24.89 -20.35
CA SER A 142 12.29 25.42 -21.63
C SER A 142 10.80 25.82 -21.58
N PHE A 143 9.92 24.95 -21.07
CA PHE A 143 8.48 25.18 -20.94
C PHE A 143 8.13 26.27 -19.91
N LEU A 144 8.93 26.41 -18.84
CA LEU A 144 8.77 27.51 -17.87
C LEU A 144 8.95 28.87 -18.52
N LYS A 145 9.97 28.96 -19.39
CA LYS A 145 10.35 30.19 -20.07
C LYS A 145 9.32 30.54 -21.13
N GLU A 146 8.86 29.55 -21.90
CA GLU A 146 7.79 29.72 -22.87
C GLU A 146 6.48 30.18 -22.22
N TRP A 147 6.02 29.54 -21.13
CA TRP A 147 4.78 29.94 -20.48
C TRP A 147 4.85 31.36 -19.90
N LYS A 148 5.96 31.75 -19.27
CA LYS A 148 6.15 33.11 -18.74
C LYS A 148 6.31 34.16 -19.83
N ASP A 149 7.08 33.87 -20.88
CA ASP A 149 7.41 34.86 -21.91
C ASP A 149 6.30 35.01 -22.95
N VAL A 150 5.49 33.97 -23.19
CA VAL A 150 4.45 33.93 -24.22
C VAL A 150 3.06 34.00 -23.59
N VAL A 151 2.67 33.00 -22.80
CA VAL A 151 1.28 32.84 -22.32
C VAL A 151 0.93 33.91 -21.26
N LEU A 152 1.77 34.10 -20.25
CA LEU A 152 1.54 35.11 -19.23
C LEU A 152 1.62 36.53 -19.81
N ARG A 153 2.51 36.77 -20.77
CA ARG A 153 2.63 38.06 -21.46
C ARG A 153 1.36 38.39 -22.25
N ASP A 154 0.85 37.43 -23.02
CA ASP A 154 -0.40 37.56 -23.76
C ASP A 154 -1.59 37.88 -22.83
N ILE A 155 -1.70 37.19 -21.69
CA ILE A 155 -2.75 37.47 -20.70
C ILE A 155 -2.64 38.89 -20.15
N LEU A 156 -1.43 39.36 -19.84
CA LEU A 156 -1.19 40.71 -19.31
C LEU A 156 -1.37 41.82 -20.36
N GLU A 157 -1.30 41.49 -21.65
CA GLU A 157 -1.65 42.39 -22.74
C GLU A 157 -3.17 42.46 -22.97
N ARG A 158 -3.90 41.36 -22.72
CA ARG A 158 -5.36 41.27 -22.90
C ARG A 158 -6.17 41.67 -21.68
N TYR A 159 -5.61 41.57 -20.48
CA TYR A 159 -6.31 41.81 -19.21
C TYR A 159 -5.50 42.72 -18.27
N GLU A 160 -6.18 43.67 -17.64
CA GLU A 160 -5.60 44.44 -16.52
C GLU A 160 -5.33 43.54 -15.30
N SER A 161 -4.33 43.89 -14.48
CA SER A 161 -3.95 43.10 -13.28
C SER A 161 -5.11 42.84 -12.31
N ALA A 162 -6.08 43.76 -12.24
CA ALA A 162 -7.27 43.62 -11.41
C ALA A 162 -8.23 42.50 -11.89
N ASN A 163 -8.12 42.09 -13.16
CA ASN A 163 -8.97 41.10 -13.83
C ASN A 163 -8.22 39.79 -14.16
N VAL A 164 -7.02 39.60 -13.61
CA VAL A 164 -6.28 38.33 -13.68
C VAL A 164 -6.32 37.69 -12.30
N PHE A 165 -6.96 36.53 -12.18
CA PHE A 165 -7.12 35.81 -10.92
C PHE A 165 -6.32 34.52 -10.94
N ASN A 166 -5.77 34.17 -9.79
CA ASN A 166 -5.21 32.86 -9.55
C ASN A 166 -6.11 32.09 -8.58
N VAL A 167 -6.31 30.80 -8.86
CA VAL A 167 -7.23 29.93 -8.12
C VAL A 167 -6.56 28.60 -7.75
N ASP A 168 -6.88 28.08 -6.57
CA ASP A 168 -6.32 26.82 -6.04
C ASP A 168 -7.10 26.33 -4.82
N GLU A 169 -7.03 25.02 -4.52
CA GLU A 169 -7.63 24.42 -3.33
C GLU A 169 -6.58 24.09 -2.27
N CYS A 170 -6.99 24.20 -1.01
CA CYS A 170 -6.15 23.73 0.08
C CYS A 170 -6.95 22.99 1.16
N GLY A 171 -6.32 21.96 1.74
CA GLY A 171 -6.86 21.30 2.93
C GLY A 171 -6.71 22.16 4.19
N LEU A 172 -7.82 22.40 4.89
CA LEU A 172 -7.88 23.11 6.17
C LEU A 172 -8.32 22.16 7.29
N PHE A 173 -7.43 21.91 8.25
CA PHE A 173 -7.79 21.22 9.50
C PHE A 173 -8.38 22.22 10.47
N TYR A 174 -9.69 22.41 10.41
CA TYR A 174 -10.35 23.55 11.02
C TYR A 174 -10.47 23.45 12.55
N ARG A 175 -10.41 22.23 13.13
CA ARG A 175 -10.42 21.96 14.59
C ARG A 175 -9.06 21.59 15.17
N ILE A 176 -7.95 21.88 14.49
CA ILE A 176 -6.62 21.46 14.96
C ILE A 176 -6.11 22.34 16.10
N LEU A 177 -5.96 21.75 17.28
CA LEU A 177 -5.36 22.39 18.46
C LEU A 177 -3.82 22.37 18.41
N PRO A 178 -3.12 23.19 19.24
CA PRO A 178 -1.67 23.15 19.38
C PRO A 178 -1.09 21.77 19.67
N ASP A 179 0.20 21.59 19.40
CA ASP A 179 0.91 20.32 19.60
C ASP A 179 0.81 19.79 21.05
N ARG A 180 0.96 18.47 21.21
CA ARG A 180 0.66 17.69 22.45
C ARG A 180 1.43 18.08 23.72
N LEU A 181 2.26 19.12 23.67
CA LEU A 181 3.00 19.62 24.82
C LEU A 181 2.24 20.81 25.41
N THR A 182 1.42 20.54 26.43
CA THR A 182 0.81 21.59 27.26
C THR A 182 1.62 21.79 28.54
N LEU A 183 1.60 23.00 29.09
CA LEU A 183 2.26 23.31 30.35
C LEU A 183 1.40 22.76 31.50
N CYS A 184 1.97 21.93 32.38
CA CYS A 184 1.28 21.39 33.55
C CYS A 184 2.06 21.61 34.84
N PHE A 185 1.35 21.70 35.97
CA PHE A 185 2.01 21.71 37.26
C PHE A 185 2.56 20.32 37.58
N LYS A 186 3.71 20.28 38.26
CA LYS A 186 4.41 19.03 38.58
C LYS A 186 3.52 18.16 39.47
N GLY A 187 3.03 17.03 38.94
CA GLY A 187 2.14 16.09 39.66
C GLY A 187 0.70 16.06 39.15
N GLU A 188 0.32 16.93 38.22
CA GLU A 188 -1.01 16.88 37.58
C GLU A 188 -1.07 15.87 36.43
N LYS A 189 -2.21 15.19 36.31
CA LYS A 189 -2.52 14.34 35.14
C LYS A 189 -2.97 15.23 33.99
N CYS A 190 -2.16 15.32 32.92
CA CYS A 190 -2.60 15.89 31.66
C CYS A 190 -3.38 14.85 30.84
N VAL A 191 -4.67 15.08 30.63
CA VAL A 191 -5.48 14.31 29.68
C VAL A 191 -5.32 14.95 28.30
N GLY A 192 -4.64 14.25 27.39
CA GLY A 192 -4.42 14.73 26.03
C GLY A 192 -5.51 14.29 25.07
N GLY A 193 -6.21 15.22 24.43
CA GLY A 193 -7.11 14.92 23.32
C GLY A 193 -6.36 14.46 22.06
N LYS A 194 -6.99 13.58 21.26
CA LYS A 194 -6.48 13.27 19.90
C LYS A 194 -6.50 14.56 19.07
N LYS A 195 -5.46 14.81 18.26
CA LYS A 195 -5.48 15.89 17.27
C LYS A 195 -6.70 15.65 16.36
N SER A 196 -7.66 16.58 16.32
CA SER A 196 -8.77 16.48 15.38
C SER A 196 -8.19 16.43 13.97
N LYS A 197 -8.48 15.35 13.25
CA LYS A 197 -8.07 15.11 11.86
C LYS A 197 -9.17 15.56 10.88
N GLU A 198 -10.17 16.29 11.36
CA GLU A 198 -11.24 16.78 10.50
C GLU A 198 -10.70 17.82 9.53
N ARG A 199 -10.75 17.47 8.24
CA ARG A 199 -10.27 18.28 7.12
C ARG A 199 -11.45 18.77 6.31
N LEU A 200 -11.48 20.07 6.05
CA LEU A 200 -12.28 20.69 4.99
C LEU A 200 -11.36 20.96 3.79
N THR A 201 -11.94 21.04 2.59
CA THR A 201 -11.25 21.62 1.43
C THR A 201 -11.76 23.03 1.23
N VAL A 202 -10.84 23.98 1.02
CA VAL A 202 -11.15 25.39 0.81
C VAL A 202 -10.58 25.81 -0.52
N TRP A 203 -11.45 26.21 -1.44
CA TRP A 203 -11.09 26.81 -2.73
C TRP A 203 -10.88 28.31 -2.53
N LEU A 204 -9.73 28.82 -2.95
CA LEU A 204 -9.33 30.21 -2.80
C LEU A 204 -9.07 30.83 -4.16
N ALA A 205 -9.45 32.10 -4.32
CA ALA A 205 -9.14 32.86 -5.51
C ALA A 205 -8.84 34.34 -5.18
N ALA A 206 -7.78 34.87 -5.79
CA ALA A 206 -7.33 36.25 -5.57
C ALA A 206 -6.79 36.83 -6.89
N ASN A 207 -6.99 38.13 -7.10
CA ASN A 207 -6.46 38.81 -8.27
C ASN A 207 -4.97 39.18 -8.14
N MET A 208 -4.35 39.45 -9.28
CA MET A 208 -2.91 39.62 -9.39
C MET A 208 -2.38 40.86 -8.64
N ASP A 209 -3.16 41.94 -8.56
CA ASP A 209 -2.77 43.14 -7.79
C ASP A 209 -3.18 43.08 -6.31
N GLY A 210 -3.93 42.04 -5.90
CA GLY A 210 -4.35 41.80 -4.52
C GLY A 210 -5.50 42.70 -4.04
N SER A 211 -6.12 43.49 -4.92
CA SER A 211 -7.25 44.36 -4.59
C SER A 211 -8.55 43.60 -4.34
N GLU A 212 -8.75 42.44 -4.98
CA GLU A 212 -9.98 41.65 -4.92
C GLU A 212 -9.69 40.20 -4.50
N LYS A 213 -10.39 39.74 -3.46
CA LYS A 213 -10.34 38.35 -2.96
C LYS A 213 -11.72 37.74 -3.00
N ILE A 214 -11.84 36.62 -3.69
CA ILE A 214 -13.09 35.91 -3.88
C ILE A 214 -13.44 35.15 -2.59
N ILE A 215 -14.72 35.19 -2.19
CA ILE A 215 -15.21 34.42 -1.03
C ILE A 215 -14.84 32.94 -1.22
N PRO A 216 -14.20 32.31 -0.22
CA PRO A 216 -13.81 30.92 -0.34
C PRO A 216 -15.03 30.00 -0.46
N LEU A 217 -14.92 29.00 -1.33
CA LEU A 217 -15.82 27.86 -1.32
C LEU A 217 -15.27 26.81 -0.34
N VAL A 218 -16.10 26.39 0.60
CA VAL A 218 -15.78 25.37 1.59
C VAL A 218 -16.48 24.07 1.22
N ILE A 219 -15.73 22.99 1.15
CA ILE A 219 -16.24 21.67 0.81
C ILE A 219 -16.08 20.75 2.02
N GLY A 220 -17.22 20.31 2.58
CA GLY A 220 -17.29 19.37 3.69
C GLY A 220 -17.79 17.99 3.27
N LYS A 221 -17.97 17.11 4.26
CA LYS A 221 -18.43 15.72 4.03
C LYS A 221 -19.92 15.58 3.78
N PHE A 222 -20.71 16.48 4.37
CA PHE A 222 -22.17 16.42 4.37
C PHE A 222 -22.72 17.73 3.85
N LEU A 223 -23.76 17.70 3.02
CA LEU A 223 -24.37 18.89 2.42
C LEU A 223 -25.08 19.76 3.47
N LYS A 224 -25.62 19.14 4.52
CA LYS A 224 -26.18 19.78 5.70
C LYS A 224 -25.57 19.16 6.96
N PRO A 225 -24.34 19.54 7.35
CA PRO A 225 -23.76 19.08 8.60
C PRO A 225 -24.63 19.58 9.77
N TRP A 226 -24.63 18.83 10.87
CA TRP A 226 -25.55 19.09 11.99
C TRP A 226 -25.39 20.50 12.58
N CYS A 227 -24.18 21.04 12.57
CA CYS A 227 -23.86 22.42 12.93
C CYS A 227 -24.52 23.52 12.05
N MET A 228 -25.12 23.15 10.92
CA MET A 228 -25.85 24.06 10.02
C MET A 228 -27.38 23.93 10.15
N LYS A 229 -27.88 23.06 11.05
CA LYS A 229 -29.32 22.74 11.18
C LYS A 229 -30.20 23.94 11.56
N ASN A 230 -29.62 24.94 12.24
CA ASN A 230 -30.30 26.19 12.64
C ASN A 230 -29.80 27.44 11.88
N CYS A 231 -28.95 27.28 10.86
CA CYS A 231 -28.37 28.38 10.12
C CYS A 231 -29.26 28.74 8.92
N LYS A 232 -29.91 29.92 8.94
CA LYS A 232 -30.84 30.34 7.86
C LYS A 232 -30.12 30.74 6.55
N SER A 233 -28.87 31.21 6.65
CA SER A 233 -28.04 31.60 5.51
C SER A 233 -26.55 31.56 5.93
N LEU A 234 -25.71 30.90 5.13
CA LEU A 234 -24.27 30.84 5.40
C LEU A 234 -23.55 32.02 4.74
N PRO A 235 -22.64 32.73 5.43
CA PRO A 235 -21.86 33.83 4.84
C PRO A 235 -20.76 33.38 3.85
N LEU A 236 -20.69 32.10 3.51
CA LEU A 236 -19.69 31.50 2.63
C LEU A 236 -20.35 30.48 1.70
N PHE A 237 -19.73 30.20 0.55
CA PHE A 237 -20.20 29.13 -0.30
C PHE A 237 -19.83 27.79 0.34
N TYR A 238 -20.81 26.91 0.47
CA TYR A 238 -20.59 25.58 1.00
C TYR A 238 -21.12 24.55 0.02
N ASP A 239 -20.31 23.54 -0.27
CA ASP A 239 -20.73 22.34 -1.00
C ASP A 239 -20.24 21.09 -0.26
N ALA A 240 -20.66 19.91 -0.69
CA ALA A 240 -20.28 18.69 -0.02
C ALA A 240 -19.99 17.54 -0.95
N ASN A 241 -18.94 16.80 -0.59
CA ASN A 241 -18.56 15.54 -1.20
C ASN A 241 -18.18 14.59 -0.07
N SER A 242 -18.49 13.30 -0.17
CA SER A 242 -18.22 12.31 0.90
C SER A 242 -16.74 12.24 1.32
N LYS A 243 -15.81 12.63 0.43
CA LYS A 243 -14.37 12.73 0.71
C LYS A 243 -13.91 14.12 1.18
N ALA A 244 -14.80 15.13 1.16
CA ALA A 244 -14.51 16.55 1.38
C ALA A 244 -13.42 17.09 0.44
N TRP A 245 -13.40 16.64 -0.81
CA TRP A 245 -12.50 17.08 -1.89
C TRP A 245 -13.31 17.82 -2.96
N MET A 246 -12.65 18.56 -3.86
CA MET A 246 -13.29 19.21 -4.99
C MET A 246 -13.31 18.26 -6.21
N PRO A 247 -14.46 17.68 -6.59
CA PRO A 247 -14.64 16.98 -7.86
C PRO A 247 -14.96 17.95 -9.01
N ALA A 248 -14.91 17.44 -10.25
CA ALA A 248 -15.10 18.23 -11.47
C ALA A 248 -16.50 18.89 -11.57
N ASP A 249 -17.53 18.28 -10.99
CA ASP A 249 -18.88 18.84 -10.92
C ASP A 249 -18.96 20.06 -9.99
N ILE A 250 -18.30 20.02 -8.82
CA ILE A 250 -18.21 21.18 -7.92
C ILE A 250 -17.36 22.27 -8.55
N TRP A 251 -16.28 21.91 -9.26
CA TRP A 251 -15.45 22.84 -10.04
C TRP A 251 -16.27 23.55 -11.13
N GLU A 252 -16.95 22.81 -11.99
CA GLU A 252 -17.77 23.36 -13.07
C GLU A 252 -18.88 24.27 -12.53
N LYS A 253 -19.61 23.82 -11.50
CA LYS A 253 -20.63 24.60 -10.81
C LYS A 253 -20.07 25.91 -10.26
N THR A 254 -18.86 25.86 -9.70
CA THR A 254 -18.17 27.05 -9.15
C THR A 254 -17.77 28.01 -10.27
N LEU A 255 -17.18 27.52 -11.36
CA LEU A 255 -16.81 28.33 -12.50
C LEU A 255 -18.01 29.00 -13.18
N ARG A 256 -19.10 28.27 -13.40
CA ARG A 256 -20.34 28.81 -13.99
C ARG A 256 -20.98 29.88 -13.09
N ARG A 257 -20.93 29.68 -11.76
CA ARG A 257 -21.40 30.67 -10.78
C ARG A 257 -20.60 31.98 -10.87
N TRP A 258 -19.28 31.90 -11.00
CA TRP A 258 -18.43 33.09 -11.14
C TRP A 258 -18.55 33.74 -12.52
N ASP A 259 -18.71 32.95 -13.57
CA ASP A 259 -18.92 33.45 -14.94
C ASP A 259 -20.17 34.31 -15.01
N LEU A 260 -21.25 33.89 -14.34
CA LEU A 260 -22.47 34.68 -14.24
C LEU A 260 -22.27 35.97 -13.42
N ASN A 261 -21.47 35.93 -12.35
CA ASN A 261 -21.18 37.10 -11.53
C ASN A 261 -20.39 38.16 -12.32
N PHE A 262 -19.29 37.76 -12.97
CA PHE A 262 -18.50 38.67 -13.80
C PHE A 262 -19.27 39.15 -15.05
N SER A 263 -20.13 38.30 -15.62
CA SER A 263 -21.06 38.70 -16.70
C SER A 263 -22.00 39.83 -16.27
N LYS A 264 -22.54 39.78 -15.05
CA LYS A 264 -23.40 40.84 -14.50
C LYS A 264 -22.63 42.13 -14.25
N GLN A 265 -21.36 42.02 -13.87
CA GLN A 265 -20.45 43.16 -13.74
C GLN A 265 -19.95 43.68 -15.10
N LYS A 266 -20.28 43.00 -16.21
CA LYS A 266 -19.76 43.27 -17.56
C LYS A 266 -18.22 43.25 -17.62
N ARG A 267 -17.59 42.42 -16.80
CA ARG A 267 -16.13 42.24 -16.72
C ARG A 267 -15.74 40.93 -17.40
N LYS A 268 -14.64 40.94 -18.14
CA LYS A 268 -13.97 39.72 -18.60
C LYS A 268 -12.75 39.48 -17.73
N VAL A 269 -12.55 38.23 -17.33
CA VAL A 269 -11.56 37.84 -16.33
C VAL A 269 -10.80 36.61 -16.81
N ALA A 270 -9.48 36.61 -16.61
CA ALA A 270 -8.64 35.43 -16.79
C ALA A 270 -8.48 34.69 -15.45
N LEU A 271 -8.87 33.42 -15.39
CA LEU A 271 -8.72 32.55 -14.23
C LEU A 271 -7.58 31.57 -14.48
N ILE A 272 -6.48 31.72 -13.74
CA ILE A 272 -5.29 30.86 -13.82
C ILE A 272 -5.40 29.77 -12.74
N ALA A 273 -5.51 28.52 -13.16
CA ALA A 273 -5.64 27.34 -12.30
C ALA A 273 -4.47 26.36 -12.51
N ASP A 274 -4.18 25.52 -11.52
CA ASP A 274 -3.24 24.41 -11.73
C ASP A 274 -3.87 23.33 -12.63
N ASN A 275 -3.00 22.58 -13.31
CA ASN A 275 -3.41 21.51 -14.21
C ASN A 275 -3.55 20.21 -13.41
N CYS A 276 -4.68 20.09 -12.71
CA CYS A 276 -5.05 18.89 -11.96
C CYS A 276 -6.33 18.27 -12.54
N THR A 277 -6.53 16.96 -12.33
CA THR A 277 -7.64 16.19 -12.91
C THR A 277 -9.03 16.71 -12.54
N ALA A 278 -9.17 17.45 -11.43
CA ALA A 278 -10.43 18.06 -11.02
C ALA A 278 -10.74 19.35 -11.80
N HIS A 279 -9.72 20.05 -12.31
CA HIS A 279 -9.88 21.30 -13.05
C HIS A 279 -10.07 21.03 -14.54
N CYS A 280 -11.24 20.51 -14.90
CA CYS A 280 -11.59 20.32 -16.31
C CYS A 280 -11.80 21.67 -17.02
N THR A 281 -11.59 21.68 -18.34
CA THR A 281 -12.07 22.76 -19.21
C THR A 281 -13.59 22.79 -19.19
N VAL A 282 -14.18 23.98 -19.06
CA VAL A 282 -15.63 24.17 -19.05
C VAL A 282 -16.04 24.97 -20.27
N ASP A 283 -16.85 24.36 -21.13
CA ASP A 283 -17.34 25.01 -22.35
C ASP A 283 -18.53 25.95 -22.07
N GLY A 284 -18.62 27.01 -22.88
CA GLY A 284 -19.74 27.96 -22.86
C GLY A 284 -19.66 29.07 -21.81
N LEU A 285 -18.48 29.33 -21.23
CA LEU A 285 -18.24 30.50 -20.35
C LEU A 285 -18.21 31.80 -21.17
N LYS A 286 -18.88 32.85 -20.69
CA LYS A 286 -19.04 34.13 -21.41
C LYS A 286 -18.04 35.20 -20.98
N SER A 287 -17.66 35.20 -19.71
CA SER A 287 -16.87 36.23 -19.05
C SER A 287 -15.58 35.70 -18.43
N ASN A 288 -15.51 34.41 -18.12
CA ASN A 288 -14.33 33.75 -17.59
C ASN A 288 -13.54 33.06 -18.70
N GLU A 289 -12.27 33.43 -18.87
CA GLU A 289 -11.30 32.69 -19.65
C GLU A 289 -10.46 31.82 -18.70
N LEU A 290 -10.54 30.51 -18.86
CA LEU A 290 -9.80 29.56 -18.02
C LEU A 290 -8.44 29.25 -18.64
N VAL A 291 -7.38 29.47 -17.88
CA VAL A 291 -5.98 29.25 -18.29
C VAL A 291 -5.32 28.28 -17.32
N PHE A 292 -4.70 27.22 -17.84
CA PHE A 292 -3.99 26.24 -17.03
C PHE A 292 -2.50 26.51 -16.97
N LEU A 293 -1.93 26.28 -15.79
CA LEU A 293 -0.48 26.20 -15.61
C LEU A 293 0.07 24.94 -16.33
N PRO A 294 1.34 24.94 -16.77
CA PRO A 294 1.97 23.75 -17.33
C PRO A 294 1.94 22.56 -16.34
N PRO A 295 1.87 21.31 -16.83
CA PRO A 295 1.98 20.12 -15.98
C PRO A 295 3.25 20.16 -15.11
N ASN A 296 3.18 19.62 -13.88
CA ASN A 296 4.30 19.55 -12.92
C ASN A 296 4.94 20.90 -12.54
N SER A 297 4.30 22.04 -12.86
CA SER A 297 4.85 23.37 -12.59
C SER A 297 4.34 24.01 -11.30
N THR A 298 3.38 23.39 -10.60
CA THR A 298 2.69 23.94 -9.42
C THR A 298 3.68 24.44 -8.37
N CYS A 299 4.76 23.68 -8.10
CA CYS A 299 5.76 24.07 -7.11
C CYS A 299 6.58 25.34 -7.45
N VAL A 300 6.55 25.82 -8.70
CA VAL A 300 7.34 26.98 -9.19
C VAL A 300 6.47 28.09 -9.76
N LEU A 301 5.27 27.79 -10.27
CA LEU A 301 4.39 28.73 -10.97
C LEU A 301 3.10 29.08 -10.22
N GLN A 302 2.62 28.26 -9.28
CA GLN A 302 1.33 28.48 -8.61
C GLN A 302 1.43 29.54 -7.50
N PRO A 303 0.94 30.78 -7.70
CA PRO A 303 1.11 31.89 -6.74
C PRO A 303 0.42 31.63 -5.39
N LEU A 304 -0.75 30.98 -5.38
CA LEU A 304 -1.46 30.65 -4.14
C LEU A 304 -0.63 29.73 -3.22
N ASP A 305 0.08 28.76 -3.79
CA ASP A 305 0.97 27.84 -3.09
C ASP A 305 2.31 28.47 -2.65
N GLN A 306 2.70 29.61 -3.23
CA GLN A 306 3.93 30.33 -2.89
C GLN A 306 3.84 31.20 -1.63
N GLY A 307 2.74 31.10 -0.88
CA GLY A 307 2.65 31.64 0.48
C GLY A 307 1.28 32.17 0.86
N ILE A 308 0.37 32.39 -0.10
CA ILE A 308 -0.98 32.89 0.20
C ILE A 308 -1.77 31.84 1.00
N ILE A 309 -1.76 30.59 0.56
CA ILE A 309 -2.39 29.46 1.28
C ILE A 309 -1.76 29.28 2.67
N GLN A 310 -0.44 29.40 2.78
CA GLN A 310 0.26 29.30 4.06
C GLN A 310 -0.15 30.43 5.01
N ASN A 311 -0.21 31.67 4.53
CA ASN A 311 -0.64 32.85 5.29
C ASN A 311 -2.11 32.76 5.70
N PHE A 312 -2.98 32.26 4.82
CA PHE A 312 -4.38 31.97 5.12
C PHE A 312 -4.49 30.99 6.30
N LYS A 313 -3.81 29.84 6.22
CA LYS A 313 -3.80 28.83 7.30
C LYS A 313 -3.19 29.36 8.60
N ALA A 314 -2.13 30.15 8.52
CA ALA A 314 -1.50 30.76 9.69
C ALA A 314 -2.43 31.78 10.36
N THR A 315 -3.13 32.60 9.58
CA THR A 315 -4.10 33.59 10.07
C THR A 315 -5.30 32.90 10.71
N TYR A 316 -5.84 31.86 10.07
CA TYR A 316 -6.92 31.04 10.65
C TYR A 316 -6.51 30.46 12.01
N ARG A 317 -5.32 29.87 12.12
CA ARG A 317 -4.79 29.33 13.38
C ARG A 317 -4.64 30.41 14.45
N LYS A 318 -4.16 31.60 14.07
CA LYS A 318 -4.03 32.72 15.00
C LYS A 318 -5.39 33.13 15.57
N LEU A 319 -6.42 33.21 14.73
CA LEU A 319 -7.78 33.53 15.17
C LEU A 319 -8.32 32.44 16.10
N LEU A 320 -8.23 31.16 15.70
CA LEU A 320 -8.63 30.03 16.55
C LEU A 320 -7.99 30.09 17.96
N LEU A 321 -6.71 30.45 18.04
CA LEU A 321 -6.02 30.62 19.33
C LEU A 321 -6.53 31.83 20.12
N GLN A 322 -6.88 32.93 19.46
CA GLN A 322 -7.45 34.11 20.12
C GLN A 322 -8.85 33.82 20.70
N ASP A 323 -9.64 32.98 20.03
CA ASP A 323 -10.96 32.58 20.53
C ASP A 323 -10.83 31.59 21.69
N MET A 324 -9.87 30.66 21.61
CA MET A 324 -9.55 29.79 22.74
C MET A 324 -9.13 30.62 23.97
N ILE A 325 -8.28 31.64 23.79
CA ILE A 325 -7.90 32.55 24.88
C ILE A 325 -9.13 33.29 25.41
N SER A 326 -9.99 33.79 24.53
CA SER A 326 -11.22 34.50 24.92
C SER A 326 -12.21 33.60 25.67
N ALA A 327 -12.36 32.34 25.26
CA ALA A 327 -13.20 31.36 25.95
C ALA A 327 -12.64 31.02 27.35
N VAL A 328 -11.32 30.88 27.47
CA VAL A 328 -10.63 30.72 28.78
C VAL A 328 -10.86 31.94 29.66
N ASP A 329 -10.74 33.15 29.11
CA ASP A 329 -10.97 34.40 29.84
C ASP A 329 -12.44 34.56 30.28
N ARG A 330 -13.40 34.04 29.50
CA ARG A 330 -14.83 33.99 29.83
C ARG A 330 -15.22 32.83 30.76
N LYS A 331 -14.26 31.97 31.15
CA LYS A 331 -14.47 30.74 31.95
C LYS A 331 -15.43 29.73 31.31
N GLU A 332 -15.50 29.71 29.98
CA GLU A 332 -16.24 28.71 29.23
C GLU A 332 -15.43 27.39 29.20
N GLN A 333 -16.09 26.23 29.31
CA GLN A 333 -15.40 24.94 29.18
C GLN A 333 -14.98 24.71 27.72
N LEU A 334 -13.68 24.57 27.47
CA LEU A 334 -13.16 24.08 26.20
C LEU A 334 -13.26 22.55 26.16
N GLN A 335 -14.31 22.00 25.53
CA GLN A 335 -14.41 20.56 25.35
C GLN A 335 -13.38 20.04 24.33
N VAL A 336 -12.51 19.14 24.80
CA VAL A 336 -11.63 18.31 23.97
C VAL A 336 -11.67 16.88 24.52
N SER A 337 -12.80 16.18 24.41
CA SER A 337 -12.91 14.77 24.83
C SER A 337 -12.98 13.84 23.60
N PRO A 338 -12.29 12.68 23.62
CA PRO A 338 -12.45 11.62 22.62
C PRO A 338 -13.54 10.58 22.97
N GLU A 339 -14.29 10.72 24.05
CA GLU A 339 -15.13 9.66 24.63
C GLU A 339 -16.39 10.25 25.29
N SER A 340 -17.50 10.31 24.53
CA SER A 340 -18.88 10.28 25.04
C SER A 340 -19.90 10.33 23.87
N GLU A 341 -20.09 9.20 23.19
CA GLU A 341 -21.38 8.91 22.54
C GLU A 341 -22.34 8.38 23.62
N GLU A 342 -22.86 9.29 24.46
CA GLU A 342 -24.16 9.16 25.14
C GLU A 342 -24.36 10.36 26.08
N LEU A 343 -25.46 11.08 25.83
CA LEU A 343 -26.05 12.16 26.64
C LEU A 343 -25.25 13.47 26.73
N LEU A 344 -25.56 14.40 25.81
CA LEU A 344 -25.95 15.79 26.13
C LEU A 344 -26.70 16.35 24.89
N GLU A 345 -28.01 16.46 25.03
CA GLU A 345 -28.83 17.36 24.23
C GLU A 345 -28.52 18.80 24.69
N ASP A 346 -28.42 19.70 23.72
CA ASP A 346 -28.23 21.16 23.83
C ASP A 346 -26.78 21.69 24.02
N ASP A 347 -26.32 22.39 22.97
CA ASP A 347 -25.30 23.48 22.96
C ASP A 347 -23.84 23.27 22.51
N ASP A 348 -23.53 22.31 21.63
CA ASP A 348 -22.16 22.17 21.06
C ASP A 348 -22.14 22.19 19.52
N ASP A 349 -22.06 23.36 18.85
CA ASP A 349 -21.75 23.43 17.39
C ASP A 349 -21.46 24.84 16.77
N LEU A 350 -20.58 25.64 17.38
CA LEU A 350 -20.21 27.01 16.90
C LEU A 350 -19.20 27.20 15.70
N PRO A 351 -18.43 26.22 15.18
CA PRO A 351 -17.20 26.56 14.44
C PRO A 351 -17.32 26.98 12.95
N LEU A 352 -18.40 26.66 12.23
CA LEU A 352 -18.53 27.00 10.80
C LEU A 352 -19.10 28.41 10.57
N THR A 353 -20.02 28.85 11.42
CA THR A 353 -20.57 30.21 11.43
C THR A 353 -19.49 31.23 11.80
N GLU A 354 -18.63 30.86 12.74
CA GLU A 354 -17.50 31.67 13.21
C GLU A 354 -16.40 31.83 12.13
N LEU A 355 -16.12 30.78 11.36
CA LEU A 355 -15.23 30.86 10.19
C LEU A 355 -15.76 31.89 9.17
N ALA A 356 -17.08 31.90 8.94
CA ALA A 356 -17.71 32.77 7.96
C ALA A 356 -17.70 34.25 8.37
N GLU A 357 -17.89 34.56 9.67
CA GLU A 357 -17.73 35.93 10.20
C GLU A 357 -16.28 36.43 10.16
N LYS A 358 -15.31 35.55 10.43
CA LYS A 358 -13.87 35.89 10.38
C LYS A 358 -13.40 36.23 8.97
N LEU A 359 -13.91 35.53 7.96
CA LEU A 359 -13.65 35.85 6.55
C LEU A 359 -14.23 37.22 6.17
N ARG A 360 -15.44 37.54 6.63
CA ARG A 360 -16.07 38.87 6.41
C ARG A 360 -15.18 40.02 6.91
N ASN A 361 -14.59 39.89 8.09
CA ASN A 361 -13.75 40.93 8.70
C ASN A 361 -12.38 41.14 8.01
N HIS A 362 -12.00 40.29 7.04
CA HIS A 362 -10.71 40.34 6.34
C HIS A 362 -10.83 40.70 4.85
N GLY A 363 -11.96 41.29 4.44
CA GLY A 363 -12.12 41.95 3.14
C GLY A 363 -12.54 41.03 1.98
N TYR A 364 -13.22 39.92 2.26
CA TYR A 364 -13.83 39.06 1.24
C TYR A 364 -15.20 39.64 0.83
N ALA A 365 -15.42 39.88 -0.47
CA ALA A 365 -16.58 40.64 -0.98
C ALA A 365 -17.88 39.81 -1.03
N ILE A 366 -18.97 40.30 -0.43
CA ILE A 366 -20.29 39.65 -0.41
C ILE A 366 -21.05 39.94 -1.72
N PRO A 367 -21.53 38.90 -2.43
CA PRO A 367 -22.46 39.09 -3.53
C PRO A 367 -23.92 39.05 -3.04
N ASP A 368 -24.78 39.84 -3.70
CA ASP A 368 -26.16 40.17 -3.34
C ASP A 368 -27.03 38.93 -3.04
N GLU A 369 -27.63 38.84 -1.84
CA GLU A 369 -28.40 37.67 -1.34
C GLU A 369 -29.54 37.26 -2.28
N ASN A 370 -30.15 38.21 -3.00
CA ASN A 370 -31.26 37.95 -3.92
C ASN A 370 -30.84 37.34 -5.26
N LEU A 371 -29.54 37.33 -5.55
CA LEU A 371 -29.00 36.84 -6.81
C LEU A 371 -28.82 35.32 -6.84
N TYR A 372 -28.68 34.70 -5.66
CA TYR A 372 -28.27 33.30 -5.51
C TYR A 372 -29.43 32.31 -5.51
N THR A 373 -30.55 32.65 -4.87
CA THR A 373 -31.76 31.82 -4.89
C THR A 373 -32.29 31.62 -6.32
N LYS A 374 -32.18 32.64 -7.17
CA LYS A 374 -32.58 32.56 -8.58
C LYS A 374 -31.71 31.62 -9.43
N ILE A 375 -30.42 31.48 -9.12
CA ILE A 375 -29.48 30.66 -9.91
C ILE A 375 -29.71 29.17 -9.65
N ASP A 376 -29.98 28.79 -8.39
CA ASP A 376 -30.29 27.40 -8.05
C ASP A 376 -31.70 27.00 -8.55
N GLU A 377 -32.63 27.96 -8.72
CA GLU A 377 -33.95 27.74 -9.35
C GLU A 377 -33.87 27.61 -10.89
N ASP A 378 -33.10 28.48 -11.58
CA ASP A 378 -32.98 28.48 -13.05
C ASP A 378 -32.25 27.23 -13.61
N LEU A 379 -31.39 26.60 -12.80
CA LEU A 379 -30.70 25.34 -13.16
C LEU A 379 -31.59 24.10 -13.02
N ALA A 380 -32.72 24.18 -12.31
CA ALA A 380 -33.64 23.05 -12.09
C ALA A 380 -34.68 22.87 -13.21
N THR A 381 -34.83 23.84 -14.13
CA THR A 381 -35.96 23.88 -15.08
C THR A 381 -35.66 23.44 -16.53
N ASN A 382 -34.44 22.99 -16.86
CA ASN A 382 -34.07 22.65 -18.25
C ASN A 382 -33.81 21.14 -18.48
N SER A 383 -34.71 20.27 -18.02
CA SER A 383 -34.62 18.83 -18.28
C SER A 383 -35.97 18.23 -18.69
N GLU A 384 -36.54 18.61 -19.83
CA GLU A 384 -37.65 17.87 -20.43
C GLU A 384 -37.82 18.23 -21.92
N THR A 385 -37.18 17.47 -22.82
CA THR A 385 -37.72 17.23 -24.17
C THR A 385 -37.24 15.89 -24.75
N SER A 386 -38.24 15.06 -25.03
CA SER A 386 -38.33 13.66 -25.48
C SER A 386 -37.30 13.10 -26.49
N ILE A 387 -36.72 11.95 -26.11
CA ILE A 387 -35.96 10.98 -26.90
C ILE A 387 -36.89 10.10 -27.79
N GLN A 388 -38.22 10.20 -27.66
CA GLN A 388 -39.16 9.29 -28.33
C GLN A 388 -39.44 9.60 -29.82
N ASP A 389 -39.10 10.79 -30.31
CA ASP A 389 -39.37 11.17 -31.72
C ASP A 389 -38.26 10.77 -32.71
N ILE A 390 -37.10 10.31 -32.20
CA ILE A 390 -35.95 9.91 -33.04
C ILE A 390 -36.02 8.41 -33.39
N VAL A 391 -36.67 7.61 -32.55
CA VAL A 391 -36.70 6.13 -32.66
C VAL A 391 -37.62 5.63 -33.79
N SER A 392 -38.53 6.47 -34.29
CA SER A 392 -39.56 6.02 -35.26
C SER A 392 -39.11 5.98 -36.73
N ASN A 393 -37.92 6.49 -37.07
CA ASN A 393 -37.50 6.66 -38.47
C ASN A 393 -36.40 5.70 -38.96
N VAL A 394 -35.98 4.73 -38.14
CA VAL A 394 -34.89 3.79 -38.52
C VAL A 394 -35.40 2.38 -38.85
N LEU A 395 -36.68 2.08 -38.61
CA LEU A 395 -37.25 0.71 -38.70
C LEU A 395 -37.78 0.27 -40.08
N ASN A 396 -37.22 0.70 -41.21
CA ASN A 396 -37.67 0.18 -42.52
C ASN A 396 -36.56 0.18 -43.60
N SER A 397 -35.81 -0.93 -43.74
CA SER A 397 -35.47 -1.53 -45.05
C SER A 397 -34.53 -2.76 -44.97
N ASN A 398 -35.06 -3.92 -45.37
CA ASN A 398 -34.47 -5.03 -46.17
C ASN A 398 -33.14 -5.69 -45.73
N ALA A 399 -33.02 -6.97 -45.33
CA ALA A 399 -33.42 -8.29 -45.90
C ALA A 399 -32.40 -8.96 -46.88
N LYS A 400 -31.88 -10.14 -46.46
CA LYS A 400 -31.56 -11.42 -47.18
C LYS A 400 -30.09 -11.91 -47.38
N GLY A 401 -29.83 -13.12 -46.83
CA GLY A 401 -29.14 -14.32 -47.40
C GLY A 401 -27.61 -14.43 -47.21
N SER A 402 -26.94 -15.59 -47.09
CA SER A 402 -27.26 -17.03 -46.94
C SER A 402 -25.94 -17.83 -46.76
N ASP A 403 -25.97 -18.87 -45.91
CA ASP A 403 -25.22 -20.15 -45.76
C ASP A 403 -23.92 -20.45 -46.55
N ASP A 404 -22.88 -20.99 -45.87
CA ASP A 404 -22.42 -22.39 -45.99
C ASP A 404 -21.12 -22.69 -45.16
N GLU A 405 -21.09 -23.88 -44.55
CA GLU A 405 -20.08 -24.52 -43.68
C GLU A 405 -18.92 -25.18 -44.47
N ASP A 406 -17.74 -25.36 -43.85
CA ASP A 406 -17.08 -26.69 -43.78
C ASP A 406 -15.80 -26.72 -42.90
N ASP A 407 -15.70 -27.79 -42.12
CA ASP A 407 -14.64 -28.16 -41.15
C ASP A 407 -13.40 -28.81 -41.80
N SER A 408 -12.22 -28.65 -41.17
CA SER A 408 -11.17 -29.69 -41.23
C SER A 408 -10.19 -29.64 -40.04
N GLU A 409 -10.06 -30.78 -39.35
CA GLU A 409 -9.11 -31.08 -38.26
C GLU A 409 -7.64 -30.89 -38.63
N CYS A 410 -6.80 -30.40 -37.70
CA CYS A 410 -5.35 -30.62 -37.75
C CYS A 410 -4.68 -30.57 -36.35
N GLU A 411 -3.59 -31.32 -36.25
CA GLU A 411 -2.88 -31.82 -35.08
C GLU A 411 -2.22 -30.78 -34.16
N LYS A 412 -2.08 -31.19 -32.89
CA LYS A 412 -1.47 -30.47 -31.76
C LYS A 412 -0.09 -29.87 -32.08
N LYS A 413 -0.03 -28.54 -32.17
CA LYS A 413 1.16 -27.70 -31.97
C LYS A 413 0.85 -26.70 -30.87
N SER A 414 1.83 -26.38 -30.03
CA SER A 414 1.76 -25.22 -29.13
C SER A 414 1.40 -23.99 -29.95
N VAL A 415 0.27 -23.36 -29.62
CA VAL A 415 -0.24 -22.18 -30.30
C VAL A 415 0.78 -21.05 -30.09
N SER A 416 1.25 -20.45 -31.18
CA SER A 416 2.09 -19.25 -31.08
C SER A 416 1.26 -18.16 -30.41
N THR A 417 1.85 -17.36 -29.52
CA THR A 417 1.23 -16.14 -28.95
C THR A 417 0.60 -15.25 -30.03
N SER A 418 1.18 -15.23 -31.24
CA SER A 418 0.61 -14.58 -32.42
C SER A 418 -0.73 -15.18 -32.87
N ASP A 419 -0.90 -16.49 -32.79
CA ASP A 419 -2.09 -17.22 -33.21
C ASP A 419 -3.21 -17.08 -32.16
N ALA A 420 -2.87 -17.03 -30.87
CA ALA A 420 -3.82 -16.76 -29.79
C ALA A 420 -4.35 -15.31 -29.84
N LEU A 421 -3.45 -14.33 -30.07
CA LEU A 421 -3.84 -12.92 -30.28
C LEU A 421 -4.66 -12.75 -31.57
N LYS A 422 -4.30 -13.47 -32.64
CA LYS A 422 -5.07 -13.48 -33.88
C LYS A 422 -6.46 -14.11 -33.71
N ALA A 423 -6.59 -15.18 -32.93
CA ALA A 423 -7.90 -15.76 -32.61
C ALA A 423 -8.76 -14.80 -31.77
N ILE A 424 -8.14 -13.99 -30.89
CA ILE A 424 -8.81 -12.91 -30.16
C ILE A 424 -9.25 -11.78 -31.11
N ASP A 425 -8.42 -11.38 -32.09
CA ASP A 425 -8.78 -10.42 -33.14
C ASP A 425 -9.90 -10.94 -34.04
N ASP A 426 -9.86 -12.23 -34.40
CA ASP A 426 -10.88 -12.91 -35.20
C ASP A 426 -12.22 -13.01 -34.43
N LEU A 427 -12.18 -13.19 -33.09
CA LEU A 427 -13.36 -13.08 -32.21
C LEU A 427 -13.91 -11.64 -32.18
N GLY A 428 -13.04 -10.62 -32.16
CA GLY A 428 -13.42 -9.23 -32.34
C GLY A 428 -14.18 -8.98 -33.64
N CYS A 429 -13.80 -9.68 -34.72
CA CYS A 429 -14.53 -9.66 -35.99
C CYS A 429 -15.85 -10.47 -35.93
N PHE A 430 -15.91 -11.57 -35.17
CA PHE A 430 -17.11 -12.41 -35.04
C PHE A 430 -18.27 -11.65 -34.37
N PHE A 431 -17.99 -10.77 -33.41
CA PHE A 431 -18.99 -9.90 -32.77
C PHE A 431 -19.52 -8.77 -33.67
N THR A 432 -18.90 -8.49 -34.82
CA THR A 432 -19.44 -7.53 -35.80
C THR A 432 -20.54 -8.10 -36.70
N ASN A 433 -20.72 -9.42 -36.74
CA ASN A 433 -21.60 -10.10 -37.70
C ASN A 433 -22.82 -10.83 -37.09
N SER A 434 -23.01 -10.81 -35.76
CA SER A 434 -24.18 -11.42 -35.11
C SER A 434 -25.10 -10.33 -34.55
N GLU A 435 -26.39 -10.33 -34.93
CA GLU A 435 -27.41 -9.33 -34.55
C GLU A 435 -27.74 -9.28 -33.03
N ALA A 436 -26.95 -9.90 -32.15
CA ALA A 436 -27.15 -9.87 -30.70
C ALA A 436 -25.81 -9.88 -29.91
N ALA A 437 -24.95 -8.87 -30.09
CA ALA A 437 -23.87 -8.56 -29.14
C ALA A 437 -23.42 -7.10 -29.29
N ASP A 438 -23.09 -6.44 -28.17
CA ASP A 438 -22.67 -5.04 -28.09
C ASP A 438 -21.54 -4.70 -29.08
N GLU A 439 -21.83 -3.82 -30.04
CA GLU A 439 -21.00 -3.42 -31.19
C GLU A 439 -19.65 -2.72 -30.83
N HIS A 440 -19.19 -2.79 -29.57
CA HIS A 440 -18.15 -1.91 -29.03
C HIS A 440 -17.19 -2.54 -28.00
N LEU A 441 -17.09 -3.87 -27.88
CA LEU A 441 -16.12 -4.50 -26.98
C LEU A 441 -14.69 -4.36 -27.55
N LYS A 442 -13.86 -3.47 -26.97
CA LYS A 442 -12.54 -3.06 -27.51
C LYS A 442 -11.34 -3.51 -26.69
N ALA A 443 -11.59 -4.07 -25.51
CA ALA A 443 -10.56 -4.63 -24.65
C ALA A 443 -11.10 -5.84 -23.91
N ILE A 444 -10.28 -6.88 -23.81
CA ILE A 444 -10.55 -8.11 -23.07
C ILE A 444 -9.54 -8.16 -21.94
N ARG A 445 -10.03 -8.34 -20.73
CA ARG A 445 -9.19 -8.51 -19.55
C ARG A 445 -9.37 -9.90 -18.99
N ASP A 446 -8.24 -10.57 -18.76
CA ASP A 446 -8.20 -11.83 -18.05
C ASP A 446 -7.51 -11.64 -16.68
N LEU A 447 -8.13 -12.21 -15.66
CA LEU A 447 -7.82 -11.98 -14.25
C LEU A 447 -7.72 -13.30 -13.52
N GLU A 448 -6.51 -13.65 -13.11
CA GLU A 448 -6.27 -14.82 -12.29
C GLU A 448 -5.76 -14.34 -10.92
N LYS A 449 -6.54 -14.62 -9.87
CA LYS A 449 -6.20 -14.20 -8.49
C LYS A 449 -5.87 -15.35 -7.54
N SER A 450 -6.26 -16.57 -7.87
CA SER A 450 -5.88 -17.74 -7.08
C SER A 450 -4.39 -18.00 -7.30
N GLU A 451 -3.65 -18.15 -6.21
CA GLU A 451 -2.21 -18.38 -6.27
C GLU A 451 -1.84 -19.68 -6.98
N TYR A 452 -2.65 -20.72 -6.80
CA TYR A 452 -2.59 -21.92 -7.63
C TYR A 452 -3.94 -22.12 -8.30
N ILE A 453 -3.92 -22.44 -9.58
CA ILE A 453 -5.09 -22.66 -10.42
C ILE A 453 -4.98 -24.02 -11.12
N ALA A 454 -6.14 -24.65 -11.37
CA ALA A 454 -6.19 -25.85 -12.19
C ALA A 454 -5.81 -25.51 -13.64
N SER A 455 -5.31 -26.50 -14.39
CA SER A 455 -4.89 -26.32 -15.77
C SER A 455 -6.00 -25.78 -16.69
N CYS A 456 -7.26 -26.12 -16.43
CA CYS A 456 -8.41 -25.60 -17.17
C CYS A 456 -8.68 -24.09 -16.93
N ASP A 457 -8.08 -23.50 -15.90
CA ASP A 457 -8.25 -22.09 -15.56
C ASP A 457 -6.99 -21.25 -15.88
N GLN A 458 -5.92 -21.84 -16.43
CA GLN A 458 -4.66 -21.18 -16.82
C GLN A 458 -4.75 -20.41 -18.15
N ARG A 459 -5.78 -19.57 -18.27
CA ARG A 459 -6.11 -18.82 -19.49
C ARG A 459 -5.05 -17.78 -19.82
N ARG A 460 -4.52 -17.09 -18.81
CA ARG A 460 -3.46 -16.10 -18.98
C ARG A 460 -2.18 -16.76 -19.49
N ALA A 461 -1.83 -17.92 -18.95
CA ALA A 461 -0.66 -18.68 -19.41
C ALA A 461 -0.86 -19.16 -20.85
N PHE A 462 -2.06 -19.61 -21.22
CA PHE A 462 -2.40 -20.00 -22.59
C PHE A 462 -2.19 -18.86 -23.59
N ILE A 463 -2.66 -17.63 -23.28
CA ILE A 463 -2.55 -16.50 -24.23
C ILE A 463 -1.20 -15.80 -24.24
N SER A 464 -0.43 -15.86 -23.15
CA SER A 464 0.80 -15.06 -22.98
C SER A 464 2.09 -15.87 -22.87
N GLY A 465 2.01 -17.17 -22.62
CA GLY A 465 3.16 -17.99 -22.24
C GLY A 465 3.64 -17.77 -20.79
N PHE A 466 3.19 -16.72 -20.10
CA PHE A 466 3.65 -16.42 -18.74
C PHE A 466 3.00 -17.33 -17.69
N THR A 467 3.83 -18.09 -16.96
CA THR A 467 3.41 -19.15 -16.05
C THR A 467 3.45 -18.78 -14.56
N GLY A 468 3.85 -17.55 -14.21
CA GLY A 468 3.93 -17.10 -12.81
C GLY A 468 2.58 -17.12 -12.06
N SER A 469 2.58 -17.28 -10.74
CA SER A 469 1.31 -17.43 -10.00
C SER A 469 0.44 -16.17 -9.95
N VAL A 470 1.03 -14.99 -10.15
CA VAL A 470 0.33 -13.70 -10.11
C VAL A 470 0.53 -12.98 -11.44
N GLY A 471 -0.58 -12.68 -12.12
CA GLY A 471 -0.57 -11.97 -13.39
C GLY A 471 -1.95 -11.44 -13.75
N THR A 472 -2.01 -10.30 -14.43
CA THR A 472 -3.23 -9.81 -15.08
C THR A 472 -2.91 -9.44 -16.52
N ALA A 473 -3.58 -10.09 -17.46
CA ALA A 473 -3.44 -9.79 -18.89
C ALA A 473 -4.56 -8.85 -19.34
N ILE A 474 -4.19 -7.84 -20.12
CA ILE A 474 -5.11 -6.93 -20.80
C ILE A 474 -4.75 -6.96 -22.28
N VAL A 475 -5.73 -7.33 -23.11
CA VAL A 475 -5.62 -7.35 -24.56
C VAL A 475 -6.57 -6.31 -25.13
N THR A 476 -6.07 -5.50 -26.06
CA THR A 476 -6.83 -4.49 -26.82
C THR A 476 -6.57 -4.71 -28.30
N GLU A 477 -7.34 -4.06 -29.19
CA GLU A 477 -7.12 -4.11 -30.65
C GLU A 477 -5.67 -3.82 -31.11
N LYS A 478 -4.84 -3.17 -30.28
CA LYS A 478 -3.48 -2.71 -30.66
C LYS A 478 -2.37 -3.12 -29.70
N HIS A 479 -2.69 -3.60 -28.51
CA HIS A 479 -1.72 -3.84 -27.45
C HIS A 479 -2.11 -5.05 -26.60
N ALA A 480 -1.11 -5.84 -26.19
CA ALA A 480 -1.21 -6.83 -25.13
C ALA A 480 -0.27 -6.43 -23.98
N ALA A 481 -0.78 -6.35 -22.75
CA ALA A 481 -0.01 -5.94 -21.59
C ALA A 481 -0.25 -6.87 -20.39
N LEU A 482 0.82 -7.19 -19.65
CA LEU A 482 0.77 -8.10 -18.51
C LEU A 482 1.34 -7.43 -17.25
N TRP A 483 0.51 -7.32 -16.20
CA TRP A 483 0.94 -6.85 -14.88
C TRP A 483 1.31 -8.02 -13.99
N THR A 484 2.48 -7.95 -13.36
CA THR A 484 2.89 -8.87 -12.29
C THR A 484 3.72 -8.12 -11.24
N ASP A 485 4.02 -8.76 -10.11
CA ASP A 485 4.81 -8.16 -9.02
C ASP A 485 6.28 -8.57 -9.02
N GLY A 486 7.06 -7.99 -8.10
CA GLY A 486 8.52 -8.13 -8.08
C GLY A 486 9.06 -9.55 -7.99
N ARG A 487 8.25 -10.52 -7.60
CA ARG A 487 8.64 -11.95 -7.57
C ARG A 487 8.85 -12.51 -8.98
N TYR A 488 8.20 -11.90 -9.98
CA TYR A 488 8.04 -12.44 -11.33
C TYR A 488 8.59 -11.55 -12.44
N PHE A 489 9.25 -10.43 -12.13
CA PHE A 489 9.78 -9.53 -13.17
C PHE A 489 10.76 -10.24 -14.11
N LEU A 490 11.74 -10.96 -13.56
CA LEU A 490 12.72 -11.69 -14.36
C LEU A 490 12.09 -12.84 -15.16
N GLN A 491 11.16 -13.57 -14.55
CA GLN A 491 10.44 -14.65 -15.23
C GLN A 491 9.61 -14.11 -16.40
N ALA A 492 8.87 -13.02 -16.18
CA ALA A 492 8.04 -12.41 -17.22
C ALA A 492 8.89 -11.84 -18.37
N GLU A 493 10.09 -11.29 -18.11
CA GLU A 493 11.02 -10.86 -19.16
C GLU A 493 11.57 -12.02 -20.02
N GLN A 494 11.58 -13.24 -19.48
CA GLN A 494 12.07 -14.43 -20.17
C GLN A 494 10.96 -15.18 -20.92
N GLU A 495 9.75 -15.23 -20.36
CA GLU A 495 8.63 -15.99 -20.91
C GLU A 495 7.78 -15.21 -21.92
N LEU A 496 7.69 -13.88 -21.78
CA LEU A 496 6.89 -13.04 -22.68
C LEU A 496 7.62 -12.77 -24.00
N ASP A 497 6.88 -12.84 -25.11
CA ASP A 497 7.40 -12.46 -26.43
C ASP A 497 7.33 -10.93 -26.68
N GLU A 498 7.73 -10.50 -27.88
CA GLU A 498 7.76 -9.09 -28.27
C GLU A 498 6.37 -8.42 -28.41
N ASN A 499 5.28 -9.19 -28.42
CA ASN A 499 3.92 -8.65 -28.50
C ASN A 499 3.42 -8.13 -27.15
N TRP A 500 4.04 -8.55 -26.05
CA TRP A 500 3.59 -8.25 -24.69
C TRP A 500 4.37 -7.09 -24.05
N ILE A 501 3.62 -6.17 -23.44
CA ILE A 501 4.17 -5.09 -22.62
C ILE A 501 4.15 -5.52 -21.15
N LEU A 502 5.33 -5.75 -20.57
CA LEU A 502 5.47 -6.08 -19.15
C LEU A 502 5.27 -4.84 -18.26
N MET A 503 4.29 -4.93 -17.36
CA MET A 503 3.93 -3.87 -16.41
C MET A 503 4.35 -4.26 -14.98
N LYS A 504 5.43 -3.64 -14.50
CA LYS A 504 6.09 -4.02 -13.22
C LYS A 504 5.39 -3.40 -12.01
N VAL A 505 4.46 -4.11 -11.37
CA VAL A 505 3.67 -3.60 -10.23
C VAL A 505 4.58 -3.23 -9.05
N GLY A 506 4.38 -2.02 -8.52
CA GLY A 506 5.17 -1.48 -7.40
C GLY A 506 6.40 -0.66 -7.83
N SER A 507 6.76 -0.69 -9.11
CA SER A 507 7.74 0.24 -9.67
C SER A 507 7.15 1.63 -9.87
N ALA A 508 7.95 2.67 -9.69
CA ALA A 508 7.52 4.04 -9.94
C ALA A 508 7.21 4.21 -11.43
N GLY A 509 6.02 4.75 -11.75
CA GLY A 509 5.58 5.00 -13.12
C GLY A 509 4.77 3.88 -13.77
N THR A 510 4.61 2.71 -13.14
CA THR A 510 3.72 1.66 -13.67
C THR A 510 2.25 2.09 -13.53
N PRO A 511 1.48 2.19 -14.63
CA PRO A 511 0.09 2.64 -14.59
C PRO A 511 -0.82 1.57 -13.93
N THR A 512 -1.94 2.01 -13.36
CA THR A 512 -3.05 1.10 -13.00
C THR A 512 -3.73 0.54 -14.26
N TYR A 513 -4.53 -0.52 -14.10
CA TYR A 513 -5.31 -1.09 -15.20
C TYR A 513 -6.20 -0.05 -15.88
N GLY A 514 -6.94 0.74 -15.10
CA GLY A 514 -7.83 1.76 -15.65
C GLY A 514 -7.07 2.93 -16.26
N GLN A 515 -5.91 3.31 -15.72
CA GLN A 515 -5.04 4.32 -16.35
C GLN A 515 -4.57 3.87 -17.74
N PHE A 516 -3.97 2.67 -17.82
CA PHE A 516 -3.51 2.13 -19.10
C PHE A 516 -4.64 2.04 -20.12
N LEU A 517 -5.79 1.44 -19.73
CA LEU A 517 -6.95 1.31 -20.61
C LEU A 517 -7.46 2.67 -21.08
N SER A 518 -7.46 3.68 -20.22
CA SER A 518 -7.92 5.03 -20.59
C SER A 518 -6.95 5.76 -21.51
N ASP A 519 -5.66 5.43 -21.46
CA ASP A 519 -4.64 6.04 -22.31
C ASP A 519 -4.60 5.42 -23.71
N VAL A 520 -4.89 4.11 -23.83
CA VAL A 520 -4.80 3.38 -25.10
C VAL A 520 -6.13 3.24 -25.85
N LEU A 521 -7.28 3.33 -25.16
CA LEU A 521 -8.59 3.14 -25.77
C LEU A 521 -9.23 4.44 -26.27
N PRO A 522 -9.96 4.41 -27.40
CA PRO A 522 -10.81 5.52 -27.83
C PRO A 522 -11.90 5.85 -26.78
N VAL A 523 -12.26 7.13 -26.64
CA VAL A 523 -13.37 7.57 -25.76
C VAL A 523 -14.65 6.79 -26.10
N GLY A 524 -15.42 6.38 -25.08
CA GLY A 524 -16.64 5.60 -25.26
C GLY A 524 -16.44 4.10 -25.45
N SER A 525 -15.20 3.60 -25.37
CA SER A 525 -14.92 2.15 -25.48
C SER A 525 -15.53 1.31 -24.36
N HIS A 526 -15.89 0.07 -24.68
CA HIS A 526 -16.34 -0.94 -23.73
C HIS A 526 -15.21 -1.92 -23.43
N VAL A 527 -14.98 -2.19 -22.16
CA VAL A 527 -13.99 -3.15 -21.67
C VAL A 527 -14.74 -4.39 -21.16
N GLY A 528 -14.51 -5.52 -21.81
CA GLY A 528 -15.10 -6.81 -21.45
C GLY A 528 -14.25 -7.56 -20.43
N VAL A 529 -14.91 -8.11 -19.41
CA VAL A 529 -14.27 -8.98 -18.42
C VAL A 529 -15.20 -10.13 -18.09
N ASP A 530 -14.64 -11.33 -17.93
CA ASP A 530 -15.37 -12.46 -17.35
C ASP A 530 -15.74 -12.13 -15.89
N PRO A 531 -17.04 -12.03 -15.56
CA PRO A 531 -17.49 -11.62 -14.24
C PRO A 531 -17.22 -12.66 -13.16
N PHE A 532 -16.92 -13.93 -13.52
CA PHE A 532 -16.55 -14.97 -12.57
C PHE A 532 -15.08 -14.91 -12.15
N LEU A 533 -14.21 -14.32 -12.97
CA LEU A 533 -12.77 -14.26 -12.73
C LEU A 533 -12.34 -12.98 -11.99
N MET A 534 -13.10 -11.89 -12.10
CA MET A 534 -12.82 -10.65 -11.38
C MET A 534 -13.56 -10.57 -10.04
N SER A 535 -12.84 -10.31 -8.94
CA SER A 535 -13.47 -10.01 -7.65
C SER A 535 -14.26 -8.70 -7.70
N TYR A 536 -15.32 -8.62 -6.89
CA TYR A 536 -16.16 -7.43 -6.81
C TYR A 536 -15.37 -6.16 -6.46
N ASP A 537 -14.40 -6.24 -5.55
CA ASP A 537 -13.57 -5.08 -5.17
C ASP A 537 -12.73 -4.54 -6.34
N SER A 538 -12.14 -5.44 -7.13
CA SER A 538 -11.39 -5.08 -8.34
C SER A 538 -12.30 -4.60 -9.47
N TRP A 539 -13.50 -5.17 -9.58
CA TRP A 539 -14.52 -4.70 -10.51
C TRP A 539 -14.95 -3.28 -10.18
N ASP A 540 -15.34 -3.02 -8.93
CA ASP A 540 -15.78 -1.71 -8.47
C ASP A 540 -14.69 -0.65 -8.64
N THR A 541 -13.43 -1.00 -8.39
CA THR A 541 -12.28 -0.13 -8.62
C THR A 541 -12.08 0.17 -10.11
N LEU A 542 -11.98 -0.85 -10.98
CA LEU A 542 -11.78 -0.64 -12.41
C LEU A 542 -12.97 0.09 -13.05
N CYS A 543 -14.20 -0.27 -12.67
CA CYS A 543 -15.43 0.37 -13.16
C CYS A 543 -15.42 1.88 -12.88
N LYS A 544 -14.99 2.29 -11.68
CA LYS A 544 -14.83 3.71 -11.34
C LYS A 544 -13.75 4.38 -12.17
N GLU A 545 -12.59 3.75 -12.33
CA GLU A 545 -11.49 4.30 -13.14
C GLU A 545 -11.91 4.52 -14.60
N LEU A 546 -12.58 3.54 -15.21
CA LEU A 546 -13.06 3.60 -16.60
C LEU A 546 -14.19 4.62 -16.78
N LYS A 547 -15.19 4.64 -15.88
CA LYS A 547 -16.31 5.60 -15.95
C LYS A 547 -15.82 7.05 -15.87
N ASN A 548 -14.81 7.33 -15.05
CA ASN A 548 -14.21 8.67 -14.94
C ASN A 548 -13.59 9.17 -16.26
N LYS A 549 -13.34 8.28 -17.22
CA LYS A 549 -12.73 8.58 -18.52
C LYS A 549 -13.70 8.35 -19.69
N GLY A 550 -14.99 8.11 -19.39
CA GLY A 550 -16.02 7.92 -20.40
C GLY A 550 -16.02 6.53 -21.04
N HIS A 551 -15.40 5.53 -20.39
CA HIS A 551 -15.43 4.13 -20.80
C HIS A 551 -16.40 3.34 -19.92
N SER A 552 -16.87 2.20 -20.43
CA SER A 552 -17.77 1.29 -19.72
C SER A 552 -17.09 -0.05 -19.48
N LEU A 553 -17.38 -0.66 -18.32
CA LEU A 553 -16.95 -2.01 -17.98
C LEU A 553 -18.14 -2.95 -18.13
N VAL A 554 -18.02 -3.96 -18.98
CA VAL A 554 -19.12 -4.84 -19.39
C VAL A 554 -18.82 -6.29 -18.95
N PRO A 555 -19.75 -6.96 -18.25
CA PRO A 555 -19.59 -8.36 -17.88
C PRO A 555 -19.89 -9.25 -19.10
N VAL A 556 -18.89 -9.99 -19.56
CA VAL A 556 -19.04 -10.95 -20.67
C VAL A 556 -19.14 -12.35 -20.06
N GLN A 557 -20.32 -12.97 -20.16
CA GLN A 557 -20.60 -14.24 -19.48
C GLN A 557 -19.81 -15.42 -20.04
N GLU A 558 -19.58 -15.43 -21.36
CA GLU A 558 -18.75 -16.42 -22.03
C GLU A 558 -17.29 -15.95 -22.02
N ASN A 559 -16.39 -16.80 -21.50
CA ASN A 559 -14.99 -16.46 -21.48
C ASN A 559 -14.40 -16.57 -22.89
N LEU A 560 -13.95 -15.45 -23.44
CA LEU A 560 -13.49 -15.38 -24.83
C LEU A 560 -12.23 -16.22 -25.09
N ILE A 561 -11.41 -16.47 -24.07
CA ILE A 561 -10.23 -17.33 -24.18
C ILE A 561 -10.67 -18.79 -24.32
N ASP A 562 -11.74 -19.19 -23.62
CA ASP A 562 -12.27 -20.55 -23.71
C ASP A 562 -12.81 -20.86 -25.12
N VAL A 563 -13.33 -19.85 -25.83
CA VAL A 563 -13.82 -20.00 -27.22
C VAL A 563 -12.67 -20.31 -28.19
N CYS A 564 -11.50 -19.70 -28.01
CA CYS A 564 -10.33 -19.97 -28.85
C CYS A 564 -9.42 -21.10 -28.34
N TRP A 565 -9.65 -21.62 -27.13
CA TRP A 565 -8.83 -22.68 -26.54
C TRP A 565 -9.37 -24.08 -26.90
N ALA A 566 -9.11 -24.50 -28.14
CA ALA A 566 -9.65 -25.74 -28.70
C ALA A 566 -9.32 -27.02 -27.89
N ASP A 567 -8.14 -27.09 -27.28
CA ASP A 567 -7.68 -28.24 -26.46
C ASP A 567 -7.72 -27.97 -24.95
N LYS A 568 -8.63 -27.09 -24.51
CA LYS A 568 -8.81 -26.74 -23.09
C LYS A 568 -8.95 -27.99 -22.21
N PRO A 569 -8.13 -28.12 -21.15
CA PRO A 569 -8.26 -29.22 -20.21
C PRO A 569 -9.63 -29.23 -19.52
N ASN A 570 -10.16 -30.43 -19.25
CA ASN A 570 -11.38 -30.57 -18.44
C ASN A 570 -11.13 -30.13 -17.00
N ARG A 571 -12.17 -29.59 -16.36
CA ARG A 571 -12.13 -29.27 -14.93
C ARG A 571 -11.89 -30.55 -14.11
N PRO A 572 -10.96 -30.53 -13.14
CA PRO A 572 -10.77 -31.66 -12.24
C PRO A 572 -12.04 -31.99 -11.45
N LEU A 573 -12.41 -33.26 -11.44
CA LEU A 573 -13.52 -33.81 -10.65
C LEU A 573 -12.99 -34.88 -9.70
N ASN A 574 -11.95 -34.53 -8.93
CA ASN A 574 -11.28 -35.48 -8.06
C ASN A 574 -12.18 -35.84 -6.87
N LYS A 575 -11.89 -36.98 -6.23
CA LYS A 575 -12.60 -37.42 -5.02
C LYS A 575 -12.36 -36.46 -3.85
N VAL A 576 -13.37 -36.32 -3.01
CA VAL A 576 -13.34 -35.47 -1.82
C VAL A 576 -13.40 -36.35 -0.58
N GLU A 577 -12.42 -36.16 0.29
CA GLU A 577 -12.18 -36.96 1.48
C GLU A 577 -12.56 -36.23 2.76
N CYS A 578 -12.92 -37.00 3.79
CA CYS A 578 -13.23 -36.49 5.11
C CYS A 578 -11.96 -36.24 5.93
N LEU A 579 -11.88 -35.10 6.61
CA LEU A 579 -10.91 -34.86 7.69
C LEU A 579 -11.56 -35.23 9.03
N PRO A 580 -11.10 -36.30 9.71
CA PRO A 580 -11.66 -36.71 10.99
C PRO A 580 -11.66 -35.60 12.05
N VAL A 581 -12.71 -35.57 12.89
CA VAL A 581 -12.84 -34.59 13.99
C VAL A 581 -11.67 -34.67 14.98
N LYS A 582 -11.01 -35.82 15.13
CA LYS A 582 -9.78 -35.94 15.95
C LYS A 582 -8.65 -35.00 15.51
N TYR A 583 -8.62 -34.60 14.24
CA TYR A 583 -7.65 -33.66 13.68
C TYR A 583 -8.26 -32.26 13.55
N ALA A 584 -9.51 -32.16 13.10
CA ALA A 584 -10.19 -30.86 12.94
C ALA A 584 -10.57 -30.19 14.26
N GLY A 585 -10.66 -30.94 15.37
CA GLY A 585 -11.04 -30.46 16.71
C GLY A 585 -12.53 -30.14 16.89
N LYS A 586 -13.26 -29.82 15.81
CA LYS A 586 -14.70 -29.53 15.82
C LYS A 586 -15.41 -30.21 14.66
N SER A 587 -16.66 -30.60 14.87
CA SER A 587 -17.54 -31.07 13.81
C SER A 587 -17.99 -29.92 12.89
N TRP A 588 -18.42 -30.26 11.66
CA TRP A 588 -18.97 -29.25 10.74
C TRP A 588 -20.25 -28.60 11.28
N HIS A 589 -21.07 -29.35 12.04
CA HIS A 589 -22.27 -28.83 12.70
C HIS A 589 -21.93 -27.72 13.70
N GLU A 590 -20.93 -27.93 14.55
CA GLU A 590 -20.46 -26.92 15.50
C GLU A 590 -19.92 -25.68 14.79
N LYS A 591 -19.14 -25.88 13.71
CA LYS A 591 -18.62 -24.78 12.88
C LYS A 591 -19.74 -23.95 12.26
N VAL A 592 -20.74 -24.59 11.65
CA VAL A 592 -21.90 -23.90 11.06
C VAL A 592 -22.70 -23.17 12.14
N TRP A 593 -22.92 -23.77 13.31
CA TRP A 593 -23.63 -23.11 14.41
C TRP A 593 -22.90 -21.84 14.89
N GLU A 594 -21.57 -21.90 15.00
CA GLU A 594 -20.77 -20.71 15.31
C GLU A 594 -20.85 -19.63 14.23
N VAL A 595 -20.88 -20.03 12.95
CA VAL A 595 -21.07 -19.11 11.83
C VAL A 595 -22.45 -18.45 11.88
N GLN A 596 -23.52 -19.22 12.13
CA GLN A 596 -24.88 -18.71 12.26
C GLN A 596 -25.01 -17.70 13.40
N LYS A 597 -24.29 -17.91 14.51
CA LYS A 597 -24.24 -16.91 15.60
C LYS A 597 -23.64 -15.57 15.15
N GLU A 598 -22.55 -15.60 14.38
CA GLU A 598 -21.99 -14.37 13.83
C GLU A 598 -22.93 -13.73 12.79
N MET A 599 -23.61 -14.53 11.98
CA MET A 599 -24.64 -14.04 11.05
C MET A 599 -25.78 -13.33 11.79
N GLN A 600 -26.27 -13.89 12.89
CA GLN A 600 -27.33 -13.27 13.71
C GLN A 600 -26.89 -11.92 14.29
N LYS A 601 -25.66 -11.80 14.79
CA LYS A 601 -25.11 -10.53 15.31
C LYS A 601 -25.05 -9.43 14.26
N GLU A 602 -24.73 -9.80 13.02
CA GLU A 602 -24.61 -8.88 11.88
C GLU A 602 -25.94 -8.67 11.12
N GLY A 603 -27.05 -9.27 11.59
CA GLY A 603 -28.35 -9.19 10.92
C GLY A 603 -28.40 -9.85 9.53
N ALA A 604 -27.51 -10.82 9.29
CA ALA A 604 -27.43 -11.56 8.04
C ALA A 604 -28.35 -12.80 8.07
N SER A 605 -29.20 -12.94 7.05
CA SER A 605 -30.08 -14.10 6.88
C SER A 605 -29.44 -15.21 6.03
N VAL A 606 -28.47 -14.85 5.19
CA VAL A 606 -27.71 -15.75 4.32
C VAL A 606 -26.23 -15.35 4.33
N LEU A 607 -25.33 -16.33 4.39
CA LEU A 607 -23.90 -16.19 4.11
C LEU A 607 -23.58 -17.00 2.87
N ILE A 608 -23.03 -16.35 1.84
CA ILE A 608 -22.54 -17.01 0.63
C ILE A 608 -21.02 -17.17 0.74
N VAL A 609 -20.54 -18.40 0.55
CA VAL A 609 -19.13 -18.78 0.67
C VAL A 609 -18.65 -19.23 -0.71
N THR A 610 -17.64 -18.52 -1.22
CA THR A 610 -17.03 -18.79 -2.54
C THR A 610 -15.58 -19.25 -2.44
N ALA A 611 -14.92 -19.03 -1.31
CA ALA A 611 -13.53 -19.43 -1.10
C ALA A 611 -13.46 -20.93 -0.77
N LEU A 612 -12.67 -21.69 -1.54
CA LEU A 612 -12.67 -23.15 -1.46
C LEU A 612 -12.08 -23.68 -0.15
N ASP A 613 -11.10 -22.97 0.41
CA ASP A 613 -10.48 -23.27 1.71
C ASP A 613 -11.47 -23.06 2.86
N GLU A 614 -12.32 -22.03 2.79
CA GLU A 614 -13.41 -21.82 3.75
C GLU A 614 -14.45 -22.95 3.69
N ILE A 615 -14.80 -23.41 2.50
CA ILE A 615 -15.75 -24.52 2.31
C ILE A 615 -15.16 -25.83 2.83
N ALA A 616 -13.91 -26.14 2.47
CA ALA A 616 -13.17 -27.29 2.97
C ALA A 616 -13.06 -27.29 4.51
N TRP A 617 -12.76 -26.14 5.11
CA TRP A 617 -12.72 -26.00 6.57
C TRP A 617 -14.09 -26.15 7.22
N LEU A 618 -15.14 -25.55 6.65
CA LEU A 618 -16.49 -25.55 7.20
C LEU A 618 -17.05 -26.98 7.30
N PHE A 619 -16.86 -27.79 6.26
CA PHE A 619 -17.40 -29.15 6.18
C PHE A 619 -16.44 -30.24 6.66
N ASN A 620 -15.22 -29.90 7.10
CA ASN A 620 -14.15 -30.86 7.39
C ASN A 620 -13.87 -31.80 6.21
N LEU A 621 -13.82 -31.24 4.99
CA LEU A 621 -13.55 -31.99 3.77
C LEU A 621 -12.26 -31.51 3.12
N ARG A 622 -11.60 -32.37 2.35
CA ARG A 622 -10.39 -32.06 1.59
C ARG A 622 -10.47 -32.66 0.20
N GLY A 623 -9.85 -32.01 -0.77
CA GLY A 623 -9.81 -32.45 -2.16
C GLY A 623 -8.43 -32.27 -2.75
N CYS A 624 -8.32 -32.43 -4.06
CA CYS A 624 -7.09 -32.21 -4.81
C CYS A 624 -7.38 -31.64 -6.21
N ASP A 625 -8.42 -30.80 -6.32
CA ASP A 625 -8.75 -30.18 -7.62
C ASP A 625 -7.74 -29.10 -8.02
N ILE A 626 -7.11 -28.46 -7.02
CA ILE A 626 -6.05 -27.48 -7.21
C ILE A 626 -4.76 -28.11 -6.71
N GLN A 627 -3.71 -28.06 -7.53
CA GLN A 627 -2.41 -28.59 -7.13
C GLN A 627 -1.93 -27.89 -5.85
N TYR A 628 -1.32 -28.65 -4.94
CA TYR A 628 -0.76 -28.19 -3.66
C TYR A 628 -1.77 -27.72 -2.59
N ASN A 629 -2.94 -27.23 -3.01
CA ASN A 629 -4.02 -26.79 -2.13
C ASN A 629 -5.07 -27.91 -1.99
N PRO A 630 -5.26 -28.51 -0.79
CA PRO A 630 -6.14 -29.65 -0.60
C PRO A 630 -7.64 -29.26 -0.56
N VAL A 631 -8.10 -28.59 -1.62
CA VAL A 631 -9.44 -28.03 -1.80
C VAL A 631 -10.14 -28.62 -3.03
N PHE A 632 -11.44 -28.33 -3.16
CA PHE A 632 -12.28 -28.85 -4.25
C PHE A 632 -13.29 -27.79 -4.72
N TYR A 633 -13.55 -27.75 -6.03
CA TYR A 633 -14.50 -26.81 -6.62
C TYR A 633 -15.88 -27.00 -6.02
N SER A 634 -16.37 -25.96 -5.36
CA SER A 634 -17.67 -25.97 -4.70
C SER A 634 -18.10 -24.54 -4.33
N TYR A 635 -19.38 -24.38 -3.99
CA TYR A 635 -19.90 -23.20 -3.31
C TYR A 635 -20.71 -23.65 -2.08
N ALA A 636 -20.93 -22.74 -1.15
CA ALA A 636 -21.88 -22.97 -0.07
C ALA A 636 -22.73 -21.72 0.20
N ALA A 637 -23.99 -21.94 0.59
CA ALA A 637 -24.84 -20.90 1.16
C ALA A 637 -25.38 -21.36 2.51
N VAL A 638 -24.99 -20.67 3.57
CA VAL A 638 -25.46 -20.94 4.94
C VAL A 638 -26.62 -20.00 5.24
N THR A 639 -27.73 -20.56 5.69
CA THR A 639 -28.87 -19.81 6.25
C THR A 639 -29.00 -20.13 7.73
N LEU A 640 -29.93 -19.46 8.43
CA LEU A 640 -30.15 -19.72 9.85
C LEU A 640 -30.64 -21.16 10.17
N ASN A 641 -31.24 -21.85 9.20
CA ASN A 641 -31.87 -23.18 9.43
C ASN A 641 -31.42 -24.26 8.43
N SER A 642 -30.67 -23.89 7.39
CA SER A 642 -30.33 -24.78 6.28
C SER A 642 -28.99 -24.41 5.68
N VAL A 643 -28.30 -25.40 5.11
CA VAL A 643 -27.04 -25.23 4.40
C VAL A 643 -27.21 -25.80 3.00
N TYR A 644 -26.91 -25.00 2.00
CA TYR A 644 -26.89 -25.40 0.59
C TYR A 644 -25.43 -25.63 0.20
N PHE A 645 -25.11 -26.83 -0.25
CA PHE A 645 -23.75 -27.22 -0.63
C PHE A 645 -23.73 -27.58 -2.11
N PHE A 646 -23.06 -26.75 -2.90
CA PHE A 646 -22.95 -26.88 -4.34
C PHE A 646 -21.75 -27.77 -4.67
N ILE A 647 -22.03 -29.05 -4.82
CA ILE A 647 -21.05 -30.09 -5.14
C ILE A 647 -21.80 -31.27 -5.75
N ASP A 648 -21.14 -32.00 -6.65
CA ASP A 648 -21.62 -33.31 -7.07
C ASP A 648 -21.44 -34.33 -5.93
N PRO A 649 -22.53 -34.89 -5.35
CA PRO A 649 -22.43 -35.87 -4.27
C PRO A 649 -21.67 -37.13 -4.65
N GLU A 650 -21.56 -37.49 -5.94
CA GLU A 650 -20.79 -38.65 -6.37
C GLU A 650 -19.28 -38.53 -6.08
N ARG A 651 -18.79 -37.29 -5.94
CA ARG A 651 -17.39 -37.00 -5.63
C ARG A 651 -17.01 -37.28 -4.18
N LEU A 652 -17.97 -37.32 -3.27
CA LEU A 652 -17.74 -37.53 -1.84
C LEU A 652 -17.43 -39.00 -1.55
N SER A 653 -16.37 -39.27 -0.80
CA SER A 653 -16.10 -40.62 -0.27
C SER A 653 -17.21 -41.10 0.68
N SER A 654 -17.28 -42.41 0.92
CA SER A 654 -18.30 -43.01 1.80
C SER A 654 -18.24 -42.39 3.22
N GLU A 655 -17.03 -42.13 3.70
CA GLU A 655 -16.74 -41.51 4.99
C GLU A 655 -17.16 -40.03 5.00
N ALA A 656 -16.92 -39.30 3.92
CA ALA A 656 -17.36 -37.91 3.76
C ALA A 656 -18.89 -37.80 3.77
N LYS A 657 -19.58 -38.65 2.99
CA LYS A 657 -21.05 -38.73 2.97
C LYS A 657 -21.59 -39.04 4.36
N ALA A 658 -21.07 -40.08 5.00
CA ALA A 658 -21.49 -40.46 6.34
C ALA A 658 -21.27 -39.33 7.38
N SER A 659 -20.18 -38.58 7.27
CA SER A 659 -19.89 -37.43 8.15
C SER A 659 -20.88 -36.28 7.96
N LEU A 660 -21.38 -36.07 6.74
CA LEU A 660 -22.37 -35.04 6.43
C LEU A 660 -23.80 -35.49 6.79
N GLU A 661 -24.12 -36.78 6.63
CA GLU A 661 -25.45 -37.36 6.90
C GLU A 661 -25.69 -37.64 8.38
N ASN A 662 -24.66 -37.65 9.22
CA ASN A 662 -24.80 -37.96 10.64
C ASN A 662 -25.52 -36.82 11.39
N THR A 663 -26.86 -36.83 11.37
CA THR A 663 -27.77 -35.83 11.96
C THR A 663 -27.91 -35.92 13.48
N SER A 664 -27.06 -36.69 14.17
CA SER A 664 -27.22 -36.93 15.61
C SER A 664 -26.92 -35.71 16.51
N GLN A 665 -26.53 -34.56 15.94
CA GLN A 665 -26.20 -33.33 16.67
C GLN A 665 -26.94 -32.04 16.22
N GLY A 666 -27.99 -32.11 15.38
CA GLY A 666 -28.82 -30.92 15.12
C GLY A 666 -29.88 -31.07 14.03
N ASN A 667 -30.98 -30.32 14.16
CA ASN A 667 -32.04 -30.19 13.14
C ASN A 667 -31.62 -29.29 11.96
N MET A 668 -30.39 -29.44 11.44
CA MET A 668 -29.90 -28.62 10.33
C MET A 668 -30.14 -29.33 8.99
N ASN A 669 -30.85 -28.67 8.08
CA ASN A 669 -31.13 -29.24 6.76
C ASN A 669 -29.96 -28.97 5.79
N LEU A 670 -29.19 -29.99 5.46
CA LEU A 670 -28.16 -29.93 4.41
C LEU A 670 -28.76 -30.33 3.05
N GLN A 671 -28.61 -29.47 2.05
CA GLN A 671 -29.11 -29.69 0.70
C GLN A 671 -27.95 -29.68 -0.29
N PHE A 672 -27.81 -30.77 -1.04
CA PHE A 672 -26.86 -30.84 -2.15
C PHE A 672 -27.45 -30.17 -3.39
N CYS A 673 -26.64 -29.37 -4.08
CA CYS A 673 -26.99 -28.66 -5.30
C CYS A 673 -25.93 -28.92 -6.36
N SER A 674 -26.33 -28.93 -7.64
CA SER A 674 -25.36 -29.01 -8.74
C SER A 674 -24.50 -27.74 -8.78
N TYR A 675 -23.24 -27.88 -9.17
CA TYR A 675 -22.35 -26.74 -9.37
C TYR A 675 -22.90 -25.76 -10.42
N ASP A 676 -23.47 -26.28 -11.51
CA ASP A 676 -23.99 -25.48 -12.62
C ASP A 676 -25.30 -24.75 -12.28
N SER A 677 -26.01 -25.19 -11.24
CA SER A 677 -27.27 -24.56 -10.80
C SER A 677 -27.05 -23.40 -9.80
N LEU A 678 -25.80 -22.94 -9.62
CA LEU A 678 -25.41 -21.92 -8.65
C LEU A 678 -26.29 -20.66 -8.75
N THR A 679 -26.30 -20.04 -9.92
CA THR A 679 -26.96 -18.74 -10.15
C THR A 679 -28.46 -18.82 -9.88
N ASP A 680 -29.13 -19.84 -10.40
CA ASP A 680 -30.58 -19.99 -10.26
C ASP A 680 -30.97 -20.32 -8.82
N THR A 681 -30.20 -21.18 -8.16
CA THR A 681 -30.44 -21.55 -6.75
C THR A 681 -30.22 -20.35 -5.84
N LEU A 682 -29.14 -19.59 -6.03
CA LEU A 682 -28.88 -18.37 -5.25
C LEU A 682 -29.99 -17.33 -5.47
N LYS A 683 -30.42 -17.08 -6.71
CA LYS A 683 -31.56 -16.18 -6.99
C LYS A 683 -32.83 -16.64 -6.23
N ASN A 684 -33.12 -17.94 -6.24
CA ASN A 684 -34.26 -18.50 -5.51
C ASN A 684 -34.12 -18.30 -3.99
N ILE A 685 -32.95 -18.55 -3.41
CA ILE A 685 -32.69 -18.34 -1.97
C ILE A 685 -32.87 -16.85 -1.62
N ILE A 686 -32.27 -15.95 -2.40
CA ILE A 686 -32.31 -14.50 -2.21
C ILE A 686 -33.74 -13.98 -2.27
N ASN A 687 -34.53 -14.44 -3.24
CA ASN A 687 -35.94 -14.04 -3.43
C ASN A 687 -36.86 -14.61 -2.34
N THR A 688 -36.64 -15.86 -1.91
CA THR A 688 -37.47 -16.52 -0.89
C THR A 688 -37.20 -15.98 0.51
N LYS A 689 -35.95 -15.56 0.79
CA LYS A 689 -35.56 -14.93 2.06
C LYS A 689 -35.53 -13.42 1.85
N ASN A 690 -36.69 -12.79 1.86
CA ASN A 690 -36.90 -11.37 1.61
C ASN A 690 -36.52 -10.44 2.79
N GLU A 691 -36.18 -11.00 3.95
CA GLU A 691 -35.72 -10.25 5.13
C GLU A 691 -34.22 -10.48 5.43
N GLY A 692 -33.56 -9.45 5.97
CA GLY A 692 -32.16 -9.51 6.41
C GLY A 692 -31.11 -9.27 5.31
N LYS A 693 -29.87 -9.06 5.75
CA LYS A 693 -28.71 -8.86 4.88
C LYS A 693 -28.18 -10.18 4.34
N ILE A 694 -27.49 -10.13 3.20
CA ILE A 694 -26.77 -11.26 2.61
C ILE A 694 -25.28 -10.97 2.72
N TRP A 695 -24.62 -11.75 3.55
CA TRP A 695 -23.18 -11.66 3.78
C TRP A 695 -22.42 -12.36 2.67
N ILE A 696 -21.52 -11.65 2.02
CA ILE A 696 -20.59 -12.20 1.04
C ILE A 696 -19.26 -11.42 1.12
N SER A 697 -18.16 -12.10 0.81
CA SER A 697 -16.84 -11.44 0.75
C SER A 697 -16.76 -10.49 -0.44
N LYS A 698 -16.02 -9.37 -0.28
CA LYS A 698 -15.67 -8.49 -1.41
C LYS A 698 -14.71 -9.12 -2.41
N GLU A 699 -14.00 -10.17 -1.97
CA GLU A 699 -13.12 -10.96 -2.82
C GLU A 699 -13.87 -11.99 -3.66
N SER A 700 -15.16 -12.22 -3.39
CA SER A 700 -16.01 -13.04 -4.25
C SER A 700 -16.16 -12.42 -5.63
N SER A 701 -16.41 -13.26 -6.64
CA SER A 701 -16.54 -12.83 -8.03
C SER A 701 -17.69 -11.83 -8.21
N TYR A 702 -17.50 -10.88 -9.13
CA TYR A 702 -18.54 -9.92 -9.48
C TYR A 702 -19.84 -10.60 -9.89
N ALA A 703 -19.75 -11.72 -10.63
CA ALA A 703 -20.89 -12.53 -11.04
C ALA A 703 -21.79 -12.89 -9.85
N VAL A 704 -21.22 -13.43 -8.76
CA VAL A 704 -22.00 -13.87 -7.59
C VAL A 704 -22.50 -12.69 -6.77
N VAL A 705 -21.67 -11.66 -6.56
CA VAL A 705 -22.06 -10.49 -5.75
C VAL A 705 -23.18 -9.70 -6.45
N SER A 706 -23.14 -9.57 -7.78
CA SER A 706 -24.12 -8.83 -8.57
C SER A 706 -25.53 -9.45 -8.56
N LEU A 707 -25.67 -10.73 -8.17
CA LEU A 707 -26.98 -11.38 -7.97
C LEU A 707 -27.73 -10.81 -6.76
N ILE A 708 -27.02 -10.16 -5.83
CA ILE A 708 -27.57 -9.66 -4.57
C ILE A 708 -27.99 -8.19 -4.74
N PRO A 709 -29.24 -7.82 -4.42
CA PRO A 709 -29.65 -6.41 -4.42
C PRO A 709 -28.76 -5.54 -3.53
N GLN A 710 -28.31 -4.39 -4.04
CA GLN A 710 -27.29 -3.55 -3.41
C GLN A 710 -27.63 -3.17 -1.96
N GLU A 711 -28.90 -2.89 -1.69
CA GLU A 711 -29.43 -2.56 -0.37
C GLU A 711 -29.41 -3.72 0.62
N ARG A 712 -29.24 -4.96 0.16
CA ARG A 712 -29.17 -6.18 0.99
C ARG A 712 -27.74 -6.69 1.18
N GLN A 713 -26.77 -6.22 0.41
CA GLN A 713 -25.38 -6.68 0.50
C GLN A 713 -24.74 -6.32 1.84
N LEU A 714 -24.13 -7.31 2.49
CA LEU A 714 -23.20 -7.15 3.61
C LEU A 714 -21.81 -7.60 3.14
N LEU A 715 -21.04 -6.64 2.63
CA LEU A 715 -19.72 -6.85 2.05
C LEU A 715 -18.62 -6.75 3.11
N LYS A 716 -18.40 -7.84 3.85
CA LYS A 716 -17.38 -7.96 4.91
C LYS A 716 -16.61 -9.28 4.74
N ILE A 717 -15.42 -9.36 5.32
CA ILE A 717 -14.72 -10.64 5.52
C ILE A 717 -15.67 -11.67 6.14
N THR A 718 -15.60 -12.92 5.72
CA THR A 718 -16.52 -13.95 6.23
C THR A 718 -16.16 -14.32 7.67
N PRO A 719 -17.14 -14.79 8.48
CA PRO A 719 -16.84 -15.30 9.81
C PRO A 719 -16.02 -16.60 9.76
N ILE A 720 -16.06 -17.34 8.64
CA ILE A 720 -15.28 -18.57 8.46
C ILE A 720 -13.80 -18.24 8.34
N ASN A 721 -13.44 -17.23 7.54
CA ASN A 721 -12.07 -16.77 7.36
C ASN A 721 -11.42 -16.38 8.70
N LEU A 722 -12.14 -15.61 9.51
CA LEU A 722 -11.68 -15.18 10.84
C LEU A 722 -11.54 -16.35 11.83
N LYS A 723 -12.43 -17.35 11.75
CA LYS A 723 -12.43 -18.50 12.66
C LYS A 723 -11.33 -19.50 12.34
N LYS A 724 -11.12 -19.84 11.06
CA LYS A 724 -10.07 -20.79 10.66
C LYS A 724 -8.66 -20.23 10.86
N ALA A 725 -8.52 -18.91 10.82
CA ALA A 725 -7.26 -18.22 11.08
C ALA A 725 -6.69 -18.55 12.48
N ILE A 726 -7.55 -18.78 13.47
CA ILE A 726 -7.19 -19.12 14.86
C ILE A 726 -7.34 -20.63 15.06
N LYS A 727 -6.22 -21.34 15.11
CA LYS A 727 -6.22 -22.80 15.20
C LYS A 727 -6.60 -23.24 16.60
N ASN A 728 -7.46 -24.27 16.67
CA ASN A 728 -7.78 -24.91 17.94
C ASN A 728 -6.65 -25.87 18.39
N GLU A 729 -6.76 -26.40 19.61
CA GLU A 729 -5.71 -27.25 20.19
C GLU A 729 -5.35 -28.48 19.34
N GLN A 730 -6.33 -29.10 18.67
CA GLN A 730 -6.06 -30.25 17.79
C GLN A 730 -5.38 -29.83 16.50
N GLU A 731 -5.84 -28.74 15.86
CA GLU A 731 -5.20 -28.18 14.66
C GLU A 731 -3.75 -27.75 14.94
N ILE A 732 -3.48 -27.15 16.11
CA ILE A 732 -2.12 -26.80 16.57
C ILE A 732 -1.26 -28.06 16.74
N LYS A 733 -1.79 -29.09 17.42
CA LYS A 733 -1.06 -30.34 17.64
C LYS A 733 -0.76 -31.07 16.33
N SER A 734 -1.71 -31.12 15.42
CA SER A 734 -1.52 -31.65 14.06
C SER A 734 -0.45 -30.88 13.30
N SER A 735 -0.46 -29.54 13.40
CA SER A 735 0.57 -28.70 12.79
C SER A 735 1.95 -28.98 13.39
N GLN A 736 2.08 -29.08 14.72
CA GLN A 736 3.34 -29.44 15.38
C GLN A 736 3.87 -30.81 14.92
N ASN A 737 3.00 -31.83 14.85
CA ASN A 737 3.39 -33.16 14.38
C ASN A 737 3.85 -33.15 12.91
N ALA A 738 3.16 -32.42 12.05
CA ALA A 738 3.55 -32.24 10.65
C ALA A 738 4.95 -31.62 10.53
N HIS A 739 5.24 -30.58 11.31
CA HIS A 739 6.56 -29.92 11.29
C HIS A 739 7.68 -30.82 11.82
N ILE A 740 7.39 -31.68 12.80
CA ILE A 740 8.35 -32.67 13.29
C ILE A 740 8.70 -33.67 12.19
N LYS A 741 7.69 -34.23 11.51
CA LYS A 741 7.88 -35.15 10.37
C LYS A 741 8.67 -34.51 9.23
N ASP A 742 8.32 -33.27 8.87
CA ASP A 742 8.99 -32.52 7.81
C ASP A 742 10.44 -32.18 8.18
N ALA A 743 10.71 -31.85 9.45
CA ALA A 743 12.06 -31.59 9.94
C ALA A 743 12.96 -32.84 9.93
N VAL A 744 12.41 -34.02 10.25
CA VAL A 744 13.14 -35.30 10.11
C VAL A 744 13.57 -35.51 8.65
N ALA A 745 12.63 -35.37 7.70
CA ALA A 745 12.92 -35.51 6.28
C ALA A 745 13.97 -34.48 5.79
N LEU A 746 13.91 -33.24 6.28
CA LEU A 746 14.89 -32.21 5.92
C LEU A 746 16.29 -32.47 6.51
N CYS A 747 16.37 -33.03 7.72
CA CYS A 747 17.66 -33.41 8.30
C CYS A 747 18.31 -34.56 7.50
N GLU A 748 17.53 -35.55 7.08
CA GLU A 748 18.01 -36.61 6.18
C GLU A 748 18.45 -36.05 4.82
N PHE A 749 17.64 -35.15 4.25
CA PHE A 749 17.93 -34.51 2.98
C PHE A 749 19.23 -33.70 3.02
N PHE A 750 19.40 -32.78 3.96
CA PHE A 750 20.62 -31.97 4.03
C PHE A 750 21.85 -32.80 4.42
N CYS A 751 21.68 -33.88 5.20
CA CYS A 751 22.72 -34.88 5.41
C CYS A 751 23.14 -35.52 4.06
N TRP A 752 22.18 -35.97 3.27
CA TRP A 752 22.41 -36.56 1.95
C TRP A 752 23.08 -35.58 0.98
N VAL A 753 22.58 -34.35 0.84
CA VAL A 753 23.18 -33.32 -0.04
C VAL A 753 24.64 -33.08 0.33
N SER A 754 24.94 -32.98 1.64
CA SER A 754 26.31 -32.74 2.11
C SER A 754 27.31 -33.83 1.74
N LYS A 755 26.82 -35.05 1.45
CA LYS A 755 27.65 -36.17 0.98
C LYS A 755 27.73 -36.19 -0.54
N GLU A 756 26.58 -36.18 -1.21
CA GLU A 756 26.47 -36.36 -2.66
C GLU A 756 27.08 -35.21 -3.46
N ILE A 757 27.16 -34.00 -2.88
CA ILE A 757 27.78 -32.86 -3.57
C ILE A 757 29.26 -33.12 -3.93
N SER A 758 29.93 -34.01 -3.19
CA SER A 758 31.32 -34.42 -3.48
C SER A 758 31.46 -35.18 -4.81
N SER A 759 30.35 -35.69 -5.37
CA SER A 759 30.33 -36.35 -6.69
C SER A 759 30.43 -35.36 -7.86
N GLY A 760 30.09 -34.08 -7.66
CA GLY A 760 30.10 -33.03 -8.68
C GLY A 760 28.99 -33.12 -9.75
N ASN A 761 28.03 -34.02 -9.58
CA ASN A 761 26.94 -34.26 -10.55
C ASN A 761 25.55 -33.94 -10.02
N LEU A 762 25.40 -33.56 -8.76
CA LEU A 762 24.12 -33.21 -8.17
C LEU A 762 23.54 -31.94 -8.81
N THR A 763 22.29 -32.00 -9.28
CA THR A 763 21.58 -30.86 -9.87
C THR A 763 20.45 -30.34 -8.98
N GLU A 764 19.90 -29.17 -9.31
CA GLU A 764 18.74 -28.58 -8.64
C GLU A 764 17.52 -29.51 -8.67
N ILE A 765 17.23 -30.10 -9.84
CA ILE A 765 16.13 -31.05 -10.01
C ILE A 765 16.37 -32.33 -9.21
N ASP A 766 17.60 -32.88 -9.24
CA ASP A 766 17.94 -34.08 -8.46
C ASP A 766 17.72 -33.86 -6.96
N ALA A 767 18.12 -32.69 -6.46
CA ALA A 767 17.93 -32.33 -5.06
C ALA A 767 16.45 -32.17 -4.70
N ALA A 768 15.65 -31.51 -5.55
CA ALA A 768 14.21 -31.36 -5.34
C ALA A 768 13.49 -32.73 -5.32
N ASN A 769 13.80 -33.61 -6.28
CA ASN A 769 13.26 -34.96 -6.35
C ASN A 769 13.65 -35.78 -5.12
N LYS A 770 14.91 -35.71 -4.70
CA LYS A 770 15.38 -36.44 -3.53
C LYS A 770 14.73 -35.95 -2.23
N LEU A 771 14.54 -34.64 -2.09
CA LEU A 771 13.80 -34.08 -0.97
C LEU A 771 12.36 -34.63 -0.94
N GLU A 772 11.70 -34.69 -2.09
CA GLU A 772 10.35 -35.26 -2.17
C GLU A 772 10.33 -36.75 -1.78
N GLU A 773 11.35 -37.54 -2.14
CA GLU A 773 11.48 -38.93 -1.67
C GLU A 773 11.54 -39.03 -0.14
N PHE A 774 12.36 -38.19 0.50
CA PHE A 774 12.45 -38.16 1.97
C PHE A 774 11.11 -37.73 2.60
N LYS A 775 10.43 -36.73 2.03
CA LYS A 775 9.11 -36.27 2.52
C LYS A 775 8.03 -37.33 2.33
N LYS A 776 8.01 -38.04 1.18
CA LYS A 776 7.11 -39.17 0.90
C LYS A 776 7.28 -40.34 1.86
N SER A 777 8.45 -40.50 2.46
CA SER A 777 8.70 -41.55 3.48
C SER A 777 8.04 -41.26 4.83
N GLN A 778 7.63 -40.02 5.08
CA GLN A 778 6.99 -39.62 6.32
C GLN A 778 5.52 -40.05 6.38
N SER A 779 5.02 -40.36 7.58
CA SER A 779 3.62 -40.76 7.76
C SER A 779 2.66 -39.62 7.40
N ASP A 780 1.50 -40.00 6.85
CA ASP A 780 0.41 -39.07 6.52
C ASP A 780 0.78 -38.04 5.44
N TYR A 781 1.93 -38.18 4.77
CA TYR A 781 2.31 -37.29 3.66
C TYR A 781 1.31 -37.43 2.50
N VAL A 782 0.79 -36.30 2.03
CA VAL A 782 -0.16 -36.23 0.92
C VAL A 782 0.52 -35.74 -0.36
N GLY A 783 1.38 -34.75 -0.22
CA GLY A 783 2.04 -34.08 -1.34
C GLY A 783 2.71 -32.79 -0.87
N PRO A 784 3.44 -32.11 -1.76
CA PRO A 784 4.00 -30.79 -1.45
C PRO A 784 2.90 -29.73 -1.27
N SER A 785 3.14 -28.71 -0.44
CA SER A 785 2.21 -27.58 -0.21
C SER A 785 2.42 -26.42 -1.19
N PHE A 786 3.49 -26.47 -1.98
CA PHE A 786 3.78 -25.66 -3.15
C PHE A 786 4.94 -26.31 -3.93
N GLU A 787 5.25 -25.81 -5.12
CA GLU A 787 6.39 -26.31 -5.88
C GLU A 787 7.73 -26.00 -5.19
N THR A 788 8.54 -27.03 -4.91
CA THR A 788 9.85 -26.87 -4.25
C THR A 788 10.77 -25.95 -5.06
N ILE A 789 11.25 -24.89 -4.42
CA ILE A 789 12.28 -24.00 -4.98
C ILE A 789 13.64 -24.58 -4.56
N SER A 790 14.31 -25.22 -5.50
CA SER A 790 15.68 -25.74 -5.36
C SER A 790 16.59 -24.93 -6.27
N SER A 791 17.48 -24.12 -5.69
CA SER A 791 18.23 -23.12 -6.45
C SER A 791 19.69 -23.02 -6.02
N SER A 792 20.60 -22.95 -6.99
CA SER A 792 22.04 -22.82 -6.77
C SER A 792 22.62 -21.59 -7.46
N GLY A 793 23.41 -20.83 -6.70
CA GLY A 793 24.10 -19.63 -7.18
C GLY A 793 23.09 -18.59 -7.71
N PRO A 794 23.26 -18.09 -8.94
CA PRO A 794 22.42 -17.03 -9.52
C PRO A 794 20.91 -17.33 -9.50
N ASN A 795 20.52 -18.60 -9.64
CA ASN A 795 19.10 -19.01 -9.61
C ASN A 795 18.44 -18.68 -8.26
N GLY A 796 19.21 -18.66 -7.16
CA GLY A 796 18.71 -18.27 -5.84
C GLY A 796 18.26 -16.81 -5.75
N SER A 797 18.70 -15.94 -6.66
CA SER A 797 18.25 -14.53 -6.71
C SER A 797 16.84 -14.37 -7.30
N ILE A 798 16.31 -15.39 -7.97
CA ILE A 798 14.95 -15.40 -8.51
C ILE A 798 14.01 -15.94 -7.43
N ILE A 799 13.19 -15.05 -6.86
CA ILE A 799 12.45 -15.29 -5.61
C ILE A 799 11.56 -16.56 -5.69
N HIS A 800 10.82 -16.71 -6.79
CA HIS A 800 9.97 -17.87 -7.09
C HIS A 800 10.56 -18.71 -8.25
N TYR A 801 11.85 -19.02 -8.17
CA TYR A 801 12.52 -19.87 -9.16
C TYR A 801 11.91 -21.26 -9.22
N LYS A 802 11.71 -21.76 -10.44
CA LYS A 802 11.33 -23.13 -10.71
C LYS A 802 12.42 -23.79 -11.56
N PRO A 803 13.06 -24.88 -11.09
CA PRO A 803 14.00 -25.61 -11.91
C PRO A 803 13.27 -26.31 -13.06
N THR A 804 13.73 -26.03 -14.29
CA THR A 804 13.31 -26.71 -15.52
C THR A 804 14.50 -27.45 -16.11
N GLU A 805 14.29 -28.40 -17.03
CA GLU A 805 15.40 -29.08 -17.72
C GLU A 805 16.38 -28.11 -18.39
N GLU A 806 15.89 -26.97 -18.87
CA GLU A 806 16.68 -25.93 -19.52
C GLU A 806 17.48 -25.07 -18.53
N THR A 807 16.93 -24.85 -17.33
CA THR A 807 17.54 -23.99 -16.29
C THR A 807 18.26 -24.79 -15.19
N ASN A 808 18.23 -26.13 -15.25
CA ASN A 808 18.74 -27.03 -14.22
C ASN A 808 20.26 -26.87 -14.01
N ARG A 809 20.64 -26.21 -12.92
CA ARG A 809 22.06 -26.02 -12.58
C ARG A 809 22.59 -27.15 -11.71
N LYS A 810 23.91 -27.33 -11.74
CA LYS A 810 24.62 -28.16 -10.77
C LYS A 810 24.74 -27.43 -9.44
N ILE A 811 24.57 -28.16 -8.34
CA ILE A 811 24.86 -27.69 -6.99
C ILE A 811 26.36 -27.88 -6.73
N THR A 812 27.06 -26.81 -6.37
CA THR A 812 28.53 -26.79 -6.25
C THR A 812 29.01 -26.46 -4.84
N LEU A 813 30.31 -26.65 -4.58
CA LEU A 813 30.90 -26.29 -3.29
C LEU A 813 31.14 -24.78 -3.19
N GLU A 814 31.16 -24.08 -4.30
CA GLU A 814 31.54 -22.67 -4.44
C GLU A 814 30.34 -21.71 -4.39
N GLU A 815 29.12 -22.22 -4.53
CA GLU A 815 27.90 -21.41 -4.62
C GLU A 815 26.96 -21.66 -3.42
N ILE A 816 26.14 -20.65 -3.09
CA ILE A 816 25.00 -20.81 -2.20
C ILE A 816 23.96 -21.76 -2.82
N TYR A 817 23.34 -22.58 -1.97
CA TYR A 817 22.17 -23.38 -2.28
C TYR A 817 20.99 -22.93 -1.40
N LEU A 818 19.90 -22.48 -2.02
CA LEU A 818 18.65 -22.13 -1.34
C LEU A 818 17.59 -23.20 -1.67
N CYS A 819 16.98 -23.73 -0.62
CA CYS A 819 15.91 -24.72 -0.70
C CYS A 819 14.71 -24.22 0.08
N ASP A 820 13.62 -23.95 -0.63
CA ASP A 820 12.32 -23.63 -0.06
C ASP A 820 11.30 -24.71 -0.44
N CYS A 821 10.60 -25.21 0.57
CA CYS A 821 9.72 -26.36 0.41
C CYS A 821 8.68 -26.45 1.51
N GLY A 822 7.60 -27.17 1.22
CA GLY A 822 6.57 -27.46 2.20
C GLY A 822 5.77 -28.71 1.84
N SER A 823 4.95 -29.18 2.77
CA SER A 823 4.22 -30.44 2.66
C SER A 823 2.80 -30.31 3.21
N GLN A 824 1.88 -31.06 2.62
CA GLN A 824 0.53 -31.32 3.14
C GLN A 824 0.50 -32.68 3.84
N TYR A 825 -0.10 -32.73 5.02
CA TYR A 825 -0.25 -33.97 5.79
C TYR A 825 -1.72 -34.26 6.14
N SER A 826 -2.17 -35.50 5.92
CA SER A 826 -3.56 -35.93 6.13
C SER A 826 -3.99 -35.96 7.60
N ASP A 827 -3.04 -35.87 8.54
CA ASP A 827 -3.32 -35.69 9.97
C ASP A 827 -3.61 -34.23 10.36
N GLY A 828 -3.70 -33.31 9.40
CA GLY A 828 -4.25 -31.96 9.62
C GLY A 828 -3.22 -30.83 9.61
N GLY A 829 -1.97 -31.08 9.21
CA GLY A 829 -0.90 -30.07 9.16
C GLY A 829 -0.48 -29.68 7.75
N THR A 830 0.00 -28.44 7.61
CA THR A 830 0.68 -27.89 6.42
C THR A 830 2.02 -27.30 6.87
N THR A 831 3.09 -27.51 6.10
CA THR A 831 4.42 -26.96 6.41
C THR A 831 4.91 -26.02 5.31
N ASP A 832 5.82 -25.14 5.71
CA ASP A 832 6.56 -24.22 4.86
C ASP A 832 7.93 -23.92 5.51
N VAL A 833 9.01 -24.02 4.75
CA VAL A 833 10.37 -23.86 5.27
C VAL A 833 11.39 -23.64 4.17
N THR A 834 11.99 -22.46 4.22
CA THR A 834 13.24 -22.15 3.52
C THR A 834 14.49 -22.29 4.39
N ARG A 835 15.52 -22.96 3.85
CA ARG A 835 16.91 -22.90 4.36
C ARG A 835 17.89 -22.58 3.24
N THR A 836 18.90 -21.78 3.59
CA THR A 836 20.01 -21.43 2.70
C THR A 836 21.31 -22.03 3.25
N TRP A 837 22.08 -22.71 2.40
CA TRP A 837 23.29 -23.45 2.75
C TRP A 837 24.46 -23.09 1.83
N HIS A 838 25.67 -23.28 2.34
CA HIS A 838 26.91 -23.24 1.56
C HIS A 838 27.80 -24.44 1.91
N PHE A 839 28.13 -25.27 0.93
CA PHE A 839 28.80 -26.54 1.17
C PHE A 839 30.34 -26.45 1.20
N GLY A 840 30.96 -25.52 0.46
CA GLY A 840 32.38 -25.16 0.59
C GLY A 840 32.63 -23.98 1.52
N THR A 841 33.35 -22.96 1.06
CA THR A 841 33.72 -21.75 1.83
C THR A 841 32.97 -20.51 1.34
N PRO A 842 32.02 -19.95 2.11
CA PRO A 842 31.29 -18.76 1.70
C PRO A 842 32.17 -17.51 1.72
N SER A 843 31.88 -16.57 0.82
CA SER A 843 32.48 -15.25 0.77
C SER A 843 32.09 -14.38 1.98
N ALA A 844 32.88 -13.34 2.24
CA ALA A 844 32.57 -12.40 3.33
C ALA A 844 31.22 -11.70 3.13
N PHE A 845 30.86 -11.35 1.88
CA PHE A 845 29.61 -10.68 1.59
C PHE A 845 28.39 -11.59 1.78
N GLU A 846 28.48 -12.86 1.36
CA GLU A 846 27.43 -13.86 1.61
C GLU A 846 27.18 -14.05 3.11
N LYS A 847 28.25 -14.14 3.92
CA LYS A 847 28.15 -14.24 5.37
C LYS A 847 27.47 -13.02 6.00
N VAL A 848 27.85 -11.81 5.56
CA VAL A 848 27.22 -10.57 6.02
C VAL A 848 25.73 -10.61 5.69
N CYS A 849 25.35 -10.84 4.44
CA CYS A 849 23.95 -10.86 4.02
C CYS A 849 23.13 -11.93 4.78
N TYR A 850 23.66 -13.15 4.91
CA TYR A 850 23.01 -14.23 5.66
C TYR A 850 22.78 -13.84 7.11
N THR A 851 23.79 -13.22 7.73
CA THR A 851 23.69 -12.81 9.13
C THR A 851 22.68 -11.69 9.31
N LEU A 852 22.58 -10.72 8.38
CA LEU A 852 21.58 -9.66 8.44
C LEU A 852 20.16 -10.21 8.28
N VAL A 853 19.94 -11.14 7.35
CA VAL A 853 18.65 -11.85 7.18
C VAL A 853 18.29 -12.61 8.46
N LEU A 854 19.24 -13.34 9.03
CA LEU A 854 19.04 -14.07 10.29
C LEU A 854 18.74 -13.12 11.47
N LYS A 855 19.41 -11.97 11.56
CA LYS A 855 19.09 -10.95 12.57
C LYS A 855 17.65 -10.45 12.42
N GLY A 856 17.20 -10.25 11.18
CA GLY A 856 15.81 -9.90 10.88
C GLY A 856 14.83 -10.97 11.35
N HIS A 857 15.14 -12.23 11.03
CA HIS A 857 14.34 -13.39 11.46
C HIS A 857 14.23 -13.46 12.98
N ILE A 858 15.36 -13.36 13.69
CA ILE A 858 15.42 -13.41 15.16
C ILE A 858 14.67 -12.21 15.77
N ALA A 859 14.87 -11.01 15.23
CA ALA A 859 14.23 -9.79 15.73
C ALA A 859 12.70 -9.90 15.71
N LEU A 860 12.13 -10.53 14.69
CA LEU A 860 10.69 -10.77 14.61
C LEU A 860 10.27 -11.98 15.44
N SER A 861 10.97 -13.11 15.35
CA SER A 861 10.62 -14.34 16.07
C SER A 861 10.73 -14.22 17.60
N SER A 862 11.57 -13.32 18.12
CA SER A 862 11.70 -13.05 19.56
C SER A 862 10.93 -11.81 20.03
N ALA A 863 10.12 -11.21 19.15
CA ALA A 863 9.36 -10.01 19.49
C ALA A 863 8.23 -10.34 20.47
N VAL A 864 8.13 -9.53 21.53
CA VAL A 864 6.98 -9.51 22.45
C VAL A 864 6.19 -8.23 22.20
N PHE A 865 4.90 -8.36 21.88
CA PHE A 865 4.06 -7.24 21.46
C PHE A 865 2.62 -7.35 21.96
N PRO A 866 1.85 -6.25 22.03
CA PRO A 866 0.48 -6.29 22.49
C PRO A 866 -0.41 -7.16 21.61
N LYS A 867 -1.37 -7.85 22.23
CA LYS A 867 -2.40 -8.63 21.53
C LYS A 867 -3.17 -7.76 20.52
N ALA A 868 -3.61 -8.36 19.41
CA ALA A 868 -4.28 -7.69 18.30
C ALA A 868 -3.42 -6.63 17.57
N THR A 869 -2.09 -6.67 17.70
CA THR A 869 -1.21 -5.92 16.81
C THR A 869 -1.27 -6.53 15.40
N THR A 870 -1.57 -5.73 14.39
CA THR A 870 -1.57 -6.14 12.97
C THR A 870 -0.15 -6.44 12.50
N GLY A 871 0.04 -7.46 11.66
CA GLY A 871 1.38 -7.89 11.22
C GLY A 871 2.13 -6.82 10.41
N TYR A 872 1.41 -5.90 9.76
CA TYR A 872 1.98 -4.70 9.12
C TYR A 872 2.92 -3.89 10.03
N ARG A 873 2.65 -3.86 11.34
CA ARG A 873 3.48 -3.12 12.32
C ARG A 873 4.77 -3.84 12.69
N LEU A 874 4.88 -5.12 12.34
CA LEU A 874 5.99 -6.00 12.73
C LEU A 874 6.97 -6.24 11.58
N ASP A 875 6.55 -6.08 10.33
CA ASP A 875 7.36 -6.29 9.12
C ASP A 875 8.73 -5.57 9.16
N SER A 876 8.77 -4.33 9.64
CA SER A 876 10.02 -3.56 9.72
C SER A 876 11.04 -4.12 10.73
N PHE A 877 10.64 -4.99 11.67
CA PHE A 877 11.60 -5.65 12.56
C PHE A 877 12.55 -6.55 11.79
N ALA A 878 12.04 -7.25 10.78
CA ALA A 878 12.84 -8.14 9.95
C ALA A 878 13.71 -7.39 8.93
N ARG A 879 13.25 -6.22 8.46
CA ARG A 879 13.98 -5.40 7.49
C ARG A 879 15.08 -4.52 8.07
N ARG A 880 14.91 -4.06 9.32
CA ARG A 880 15.82 -3.07 9.93
C ARG A 880 17.31 -3.44 9.80
N PRO A 881 17.75 -4.68 10.06
CA PRO A 881 19.17 -5.04 9.89
C PRO A 881 19.69 -4.88 8.46
N LEU A 882 18.86 -5.16 7.44
CA LEU A 882 19.22 -4.97 6.04
C LEU A 882 19.25 -3.48 5.66
N TRP A 883 18.27 -2.70 6.12
CA TRP A 883 18.19 -1.26 5.85
C TRP A 883 19.38 -0.48 6.40
N GLU A 884 19.95 -0.89 7.53
CA GLU A 884 21.17 -0.29 8.09
C GLU A 884 22.38 -0.43 7.14
N TYR A 885 22.32 -1.36 6.20
CA TYR A 885 23.31 -1.61 5.14
C TYR A 885 22.84 -1.14 3.75
N GLY A 886 21.67 -0.52 3.64
CA GLY A 886 21.09 -0.09 2.36
C GLY A 886 20.53 -1.23 1.51
N LEU A 887 20.24 -2.39 2.11
CA LEU A 887 19.69 -3.58 1.45
C LEU A 887 18.20 -3.75 1.80
N ASP A 888 17.44 -4.48 0.98
CA ASP A 888 16.03 -4.83 1.22
C ASP A 888 15.62 -6.11 0.44
N TYR A 889 14.37 -6.56 0.59
CA TYR A 889 13.77 -7.66 -0.18
C TYR A 889 12.35 -7.34 -0.65
N SER A 890 11.99 -7.78 -1.86
CA SER A 890 10.79 -7.34 -2.58
C SER A 890 9.49 -8.13 -2.31
N HIS A 891 9.41 -8.87 -1.20
CA HIS A 891 8.21 -9.62 -0.77
C HIS A 891 7.81 -9.28 0.67
N GLY A 892 6.68 -9.81 1.15
CA GLY A 892 6.26 -9.68 2.56
C GLY A 892 7.20 -10.46 3.49
N THR A 893 7.18 -10.15 4.78
CA THR A 893 7.98 -10.89 5.79
C THR A 893 7.34 -12.20 6.22
N GLY A 894 6.04 -12.37 6.00
CA GLY A 894 5.35 -13.63 6.17
C GLY A 894 3.84 -13.56 5.94
N HIS A 895 3.20 -14.71 5.93
CA HIS A 895 1.77 -14.94 5.69
C HIS A 895 1.20 -15.91 6.73
N GLY A 896 -0.13 -15.96 6.87
CA GLY A 896 -0.76 -17.03 7.65
C GLY A 896 -0.66 -18.37 6.91
N VAL A 897 -0.77 -19.48 7.67
CA VAL A 897 -0.75 -20.85 7.12
C VAL A 897 -1.94 -21.65 7.62
N GLY A 898 -2.61 -22.35 6.71
CA GLY A 898 -3.77 -23.19 7.01
C GLY A 898 -3.45 -24.54 7.65
N ALA A 899 -4.45 -25.18 8.24
CA ALA A 899 -4.33 -26.53 8.83
C ALA A 899 -4.75 -27.61 7.83
N TYR A 900 -3.78 -28.23 7.16
CA TYR A 900 -3.98 -29.09 5.98
C TYR A 900 -4.85 -28.38 4.94
N LEU A 901 -4.47 -27.14 4.61
CA LEU A 901 -5.18 -26.22 3.72
C LEU A 901 -4.13 -25.41 2.94
N ASN A 902 -4.51 -24.26 2.39
CA ASN A 902 -3.58 -23.39 1.67
C ASN A 902 -2.39 -23.02 2.56
N VAL A 903 -1.19 -23.08 1.98
CA VAL A 903 0.04 -22.64 2.64
C VAL A 903 0.03 -21.12 2.86
N HIS A 904 -0.54 -20.37 1.91
CA HIS A 904 -0.85 -18.95 2.08
C HIS A 904 -2.31 -18.76 2.49
N GLU A 905 -2.53 -18.45 3.77
CA GLU A 905 -3.84 -18.27 4.38
C GLU A 905 -3.99 -16.87 4.99
N GLY A 906 -5.00 -16.13 4.54
CA GLY A 906 -5.42 -14.86 5.15
C GLY A 906 -6.35 -15.05 6.37
N PRO A 907 -6.73 -13.94 7.04
CA PRO A 907 -6.54 -12.55 6.61
C PRO A 907 -5.33 -11.85 7.23
N MET A 908 -4.71 -12.46 8.22
CA MET A 908 -3.50 -11.97 8.86
C MET A 908 -2.26 -12.26 8.00
N GLY A 909 -1.25 -11.42 8.14
CA GLY A 909 0.05 -11.58 7.48
C GLY A 909 1.01 -10.50 7.96
N ILE A 910 2.30 -10.70 7.72
CA ILE A 910 3.37 -9.78 8.12
C ILE A 910 3.96 -9.17 6.85
N SER A 911 3.46 -8.00 6.45
CA SER A 911 3.88 -7.37 5.21
C SER A 911 3.90 -5.85 5.32
N TYR A 912 4.79 -5.21 4.56
CA TYR A 912 4.77 -3.76 4.34
C TYR A 912 3.53 -3.30 3.56
N LYS A 913 2.76 -4.22 2.97
CA LYS A 913 1.46 -3.92 2.35
C LYS A 913 0.39 -3.92 3.44
N SER A 914 -0.44 -2.87 3.45
CA SER A 914 -1.58 -2.83 4.37
C SER A 914 -2.57 -3.95 4.03
N LEU A 915 -2.91 -4.78 5.01
CA LEU A 915 -3.93 -5.84 4.91
C LEU A 915 -5.22 -5.32 5.57
N PRO A 916 -6.20 -4.80 4.81
CA PRO A 916 -7.34 -4.07 5.40
C PRO A 916 -8.25 -4.93 6.27
N ASN A 917 -8.23 -6.25 6.05
CA ASN A 917 -9.05 -7.22 6.76
C ASN A 917 -8.29 -7.94 7.89
N ASP A 918 -7.04 -7.59 8.17
CA ASP A 918 -6.25 -8.18 9.26
C ASP A 918 -6.87 -7.81 10.62
N PRO A 919 -7.41 -8.78 11.40
CA PRO A 919 -8.02 -8.52 12.71
C PRO A 919 -6.98 -8.26 13.81
N GLY A 920 -5.69 -8.28 13.48
CA GLY A 920 -4.59 -8.28 14.42
C GLY A 920 -4.23 -9.70 14.87
N LEU A 921 -2.96 -9.90 15.24
CA LEU A 921 -2.46 -11.21 15.65
C LEU A 921 -3.04 -11.66 16.99
N GLN A 922 -3.43 -12.93 17.05
CA GLN A 922 -4.06 -13.57 18.20
C GLN A 922 -3.38 -14.92 18.49
N PRO A 923 -3.35 -15.38 19.76
CA PRO A 923 -2.89 -16.72 20.08
C PRO A 923 -3.62 -17.79 19.29
N GLY A 924 -2.89 -18.81 18.84
CA GLY A 924 -3.42 -19.88 17.98
C GLY A 924 -3.30 -19.61 16.48
N MET A 925 -2.93 -18.39 16.07
CA MET A 925 -2.56 -18.13 14.67
C MET A 925 -1.18 -18.72 14.34
N ILE A 926 -1.02 -19.25 13.14
CA ILE A 926 0.26 -19.75 12.60
C ILE A 926 0.64 -18.87 11.42
N LEU A 927 1.87 -18.32 11.44
CA LEU A 927 2.40 -17.46 10.39
C LEU A 927 3.84 -17.85 10.01
N SER A 928 4.24 -17.62 8.77
CA SER A 928 5.65 -17.65 8.36
C SER A 928 6.41 -16.42 8.87
N ILE A 929 7.72 -16.59 9.09
CA ILE A 929 8.71 -15.54 9.31
C ILE A 929 9.86 -15.84 8.37
N GLU A 930 9.91 -15.16 7.23
CA GLU A 930 10.71 -15.52 6.06
C GLU A 930 11.45 -14.32 5.43
N PRO A 931 12.22 -13.52 6.19
CA PRO A 931 13.03 -12.48 5.58
C PRO A 931 14.02 -13.07 4.57
N GLY A 932 14.39 -12.26 3.58
CA GLY A 932 15.37 -12.64 2.57
C GLY A 932 16.24 -11.49 2.08
N PHE A 933 17.16 -11.82 1.19
CA PHE A 933 17.97 -10.88 0.42
C PHE A 933 18.39 -11.57 -0.88
N TYR A 934 18.27 -10.86 -2.01
CA TYR A 934 18.51 -11.41 -3.34
C TYR A 934 19.46 -10.47 -4.08
N GLU A 935 20.64 -10.97 -4.44
CA GLU A 935 21.65 -10.25 -5.20
C GLU A 935 21.58 -10.75 -6.64
N ASP A 936 20.98 -9.94 -7.51
CA ASP A 936 20.68 -10.28 -8.90
C ASP A 936 21.88 -10.89 -9.63
N GLY A 937 21.66 -12.09 -10.19
CA GLY A 937 22.67 -12.80 -10.97
C GLY A 937 23.82 -13.41 -10.16
N LYS A 938 23.76 -13.38 -8.81
CA LYS A 938 24.79 -13.97 -7.95
C LYS A 938 24.25 -15.03 -6.99
N PHE A 939 23.38 -14.66 -6.05
CA PHE A 939 22.83 -15.57 -5.04
C PHE A 939 21.57 -14.98 -4.41
N GLY A 940 20.81 -15.82 -3.71
CA GLY A 940 19.76 -15.36 -2.81
C GLY A 940 19.78 -16.12 -1.50
N ILE A 941 19.23 -15.48 -0.48
CA ILE A 941 19.15 -15.98 0.89
C ILE A 941 17.72 -15.74 1.36
N ARG A 942 17.07 -16.79 1.85
CA ARG A 942 15.82 -16.70 2.59
C ARG A 942 15.88 -17.67 3.77
N LEU A 943 15.39 -17.23 4.92
CA LEU A 943 15.41 -17.99 6.16
C LEU A 943 14.04 -17.97 6.79
N GLU A 944 13.38 -19.12 6.76
CA GLU A 944 11.96 -19.20 7.06
C GLU A 944 11.62 -20.24 8.11
N ASN A 945 10.77 -19.83 9.04
CA ASN A 945 10.09 -20.73 9.96
C ASN A 945 8.61 -20.40 9.99
N LEU A 946 7.77 -21.42 10.12
CA LEU A 946 6.43 -21.22 10.63
C LEU A 946 6.47 -21.08 12.15
N ALA A 947 5.70 -20.13 12.66
CA ALA A 947 5.64 -19.81 14.06
C ALA A 947 4.19 -19.67 14.54
N LEU A 948 3.92 -20.26 15.69
CA LEU A 948 2.67 -20.18 16.42
C LEU A 948 2.66 -18.95 17.32
N VAL A 949 1.61 -18.13 17.21
CA VAL A 949 1.39 -17.02 18.15
C VAL A 949 0.91 -17.58 19.49
N LYS A 950 1.58 -17.21 20.57
CA LYS A 950 1.23 -17.58 21.96
C LYS A 950 1.20 -16.37 22.87
N GLU A 951 0.50 -16.49 24.00
CA GLU A 951 0.56 -15.51 25.09
C GLU A 951 2.00 -15.44 25.62
N ALA A 952 2.48 -14.22 25.90
CA ALA A 952 3.81 -13.95 26.41
C ALA A 952 3.74 -13.53 27.89
N GLU A 953 4.65 -14.07 28.69
CA GLU A 953 4.80 -13.66 30.09
C GLU A 953 5.62 -12.36 30.17
N THR A 954 5.00 -11.30 30.68
CA THR A 954 5.63 -9.98 30.84
C THR A 954 5.61 -9.52 32.30
N SER A 955 6.64 -8.80 32.74
CA SER A 955 6.72 -8.30 34.12
C SER A 955 5.62 -7.28 34.49
N HIS A 956 5.03 -6.66 33.48
CA HIS A 956 3.93 -5.72 33.60
C HIS A 956 2.85 -6.04 32.58
N ASN A 957 1.60 -5.68 32.88
CA ASN A 957 0.49 -5.77 31.94
C ASN A 957 -0.15 -4.37 31.79
N PHE A 958 0.27 -3.62 30.76
CA PHE A 958 -0.23 -2.27 30.53
C PHE A 958 -1.71 -2.31 30.13
N GLN A 959 -2.56 -1.67 30.92
CA GLN A 959 -4.02 -1.58 30.70
C GLN A 959 -4.71 -2.95 30.55
N ASN A 960 -4.15 -4.02 31.12
CA ASN A 960 -4.66 -5.38 30.95
C ASN A 960 -4.79 -5.82 29.48
N THR A 961 -3.96 -5.27 28.59
CA THR A 961 -4.03 -5.56 27.14
C THR A 961 -3.63 -7.00 26.81
N GLY A 962 -2.73 -7.59 27.61
CA GLY A 962 -2.09 -8.86 27.26
C GLY A 962 -1.02 -8.70 26.18
N PHE A 963 0.00 -9.55 26.23
CA PHE A 963 1.11 -9.55 25.28
C PHE A 963 1.27 -10.94 24.69
N ILE A 964 1.73 -10.99 23.45
CA ILE A 964 1.92 -12.20 22.67
C ILE A 964 3.33 -12.24 22.10
N THR A 965 3.78 -13.44 21.74
CA THR A 965 5.08 -13.73 21.12
C THR A 965 4.92 -14.88 20.13
N PHE A 966 5.98 -15.17 19.39
CA PHE A 966 6.04 -16.32 18.48
C PHE A 966 6.77 -17.51 19.12
N GLU A 967 6.29 -18.72 18.83
CA GLU A 967 6.96 -19.99 19.10
C GLU A 967 7.21 -20.72 17.78
N PRO A 968 8.47 -21.09 17.45
CA PRO A 968 8.76 -21.76 16.19
C PRO A 968 8.16 -23.17 16.15
N LEU A 969 7.47 -23.49 15.06
CA LEU A 969 7.04 -24.84 14.72
C LEU A 969 8.11 -25.57 13.91
N THR A 970 8.78 -24.86 13.00
CA THR A 970 9.86 -25.40 12.18
C THR A 970 11.12 -25.64 13.03
N LEU A 971 11.62 -26.88 13.04
CA LEU A 971 12.78 -27.31 13.83
C LEU A 971 13.94 -27.81 12.93
N VAL A 972 14.45 -26.92 12.07
CA VAL A 972 15.56 -27.23 11.15
C VAL A 972 16.72 -26.26 11.44
N PRO A 973 17.97 -26.72 11.62
CA PRO A 973 19.08 -25.85 11.99
C PRO A 973 19.37 -24.74 10.97
N PHE A 974 19.74 -23.55 11.45
CA PHE A 974 20.44 -22.54 10.66
C PHE A 974 21.92 -22.88 10.53
N GLN A 975 22.51 -22.72 9.33
CA GLN A 975 23.90 -23.14 9.10
C GLN A 975 24.91 -22.19 9.77
N ALA A 976 25.66 -22.69 10.76
CA ALA A 976 26.66 -21.92 11.50
C ALA A 976 27.77 -21.31 10.62
N LYS A 977 28.15 -21.99 9.52
CA LYS A 977 29.21 -21.55 8.61
C LYS A 977 28.92 -20.21 7.92
N LEU A 978 27.65 -19.94 7.62
CA LEU A 978 27.20 -18.71 6.97
C LEU A 978 27.01 -17.54 7.96
N ILE A 979 27.08 -17.81 9.26
CA ILE A 979 26.91 -16.80 10.29
C ILE A 979 28.25 -16.10 10.55
N ASP A 980 28.21 -14.78 10.63
CA ASP A 980 29.30 -13.95 11.17
C ASP A 980 28.96 -13.56 12.63
N PRO A 981 29.56 -14.24 13.63
CA PRO A 981 29.26 -13.97 15.04
C PRO A 981 29.59 -12.54 15.46
N SER A 982 30.47 -11.82 14.75
CA SER A 982 30.84 -10.44 15.11
C SER A 982 29.72 -9.42 14.88
N LEU A 983 28.72 -9.77 14.07
CA LEU A 983 27.53 -8.95 13.80
C LEU A 983 26.36 -9.28 14.75
N LEU A 984 26.48 -10.34 15.55
CA LEU A 984 25.44 -10.79 16.46
C LEU A 984 25.66 -10.23 17.86
N THR A 985 24.56 -9.91 18.53
CA THR A 985 24.51 -9.61 19.95
C THR A 985 24.46 -10.91 20.76
N ASP A 986 24.86 -10.85 22.03
CA ASP A 986 24.78 -12.01 22.94
C ASP A 986 23.38 -12.61 23.03
N LYS A 987 22.33 -11.77 22.91
CA LYS A 987 20.94 -12.23 22.92
C LYS A 987 20.59 -13.03 21.67
N GLU A 988 21.07 -12.61 20.49
CA GLU A 988 20.85 -13.31 19.24
C GLU A 988 21.62 -14.63 19.21
N ILE A 989 22.88 -14.64 19.68
CA ILE A 989 23.67 -15.87 19.83
C ILE A 989 22.96 -16.86 20.76
N LYS A 990 22.48 -16.38 21.92
CA LYS A 990 21.71 -17.21 22.85
C LYS A 990 20.46 -17.78 22.19
N TRP A 991 19.69 -16.96 21.46
CA TRP A 991 18.48 -17.41 20.79
C TRP A 991 18.77 -18.52 19.77
N ILE A 992 19.84 -18.38 18.97
CA ILE A 992 20.24 -19.41 17.99
C ILE A 992 20.62 -20.71 18.72
N ASN A 993 21.42 -20.60 19.79
CA ASN A 993 21.84 -21.76 20.57
C ASN A 993 20.65 -22.48 21.23
N ASP A 994 19.71 -21.74 21.82
CA ASP A 994 18.49 -22.31 22.40
C ASP A 994 17.63 -22.99 21.33
N TYR A 995 17.48 -22.37 20.15
CA TYR A 995 16.76 -22.94 19.02
C TYR A 995 17.41 -24.24 18.51
N HIS A 996 18.74 -24.25 18.35
CA HIS A 996 19.50 -25.43 17.94
C HIS A 996 19.45 -26.56 18.97
N VAL A 997 19.45 -26.24 20.27
CA VAL A 997 19.22 -27.23 21.34
C VAL A 997 17.84 -27.86 21.19
N ASN A 998 16.79 -27.06 20.97
CA ASN A 998 15.44 -27.60 20.77
C ASN A 998 15.35 -28.51 19.53
N CYS A 999 15.98 -28.11 18.42
CA CYS A 999 16.08 -28.95 17.22
C CYS A 999 16.74 -30.29 17.54
N ARG A 1000 17.89 -30.25 18.25
CA ARG A 1000 18.65 -31.44 18.64
C ARG A 1000 17.86 -32.36 19.55
N GLU A 1001 17.22 -31.84 20.59
CA GLU A 1001 16.51 -32.65 21.59
C GLU A 1001 15.24 -33.27 21.00
N THR A 1002 14.48 -32.50 20.21
CA THR A 1002 13.21 -32.96 19.65
C THR A 1002 13.44 -33.88 18.45
N ILE A 1003 14.17 -33.41 17.44
CA ILE A 1003 14.37 -34.16 16.18
C ILE A 1003 15.42 -35.26 16.36
N GLY A 1004 16.46 -35.01 17.16
CA GLY A 1004 17.51 -36.00 17.40
C GLY A 1004 16.98 -37.26 18.10
N LYS A 1005 16.04 -37.11 19.04
CA LYS A 1005 15.39 -38.25 19.68
C LYS A 1005 14.64 -39.13 18.66
N ILE A 1006 13.91 -38.52 17.72
CA ILE A 1006 13.15 -39.25 16.71
C ILE A 1006 14.09 -39.93 15.71
N LEU A 1007 15.14 -39.25 15.26
CA LEU A 1007 16.16 -39.84 14.40
C LEU A 1007 16.85 -41.04 15.07
N GLU A 1008 17.08 -40.99 16.39
CA GLU A 1008 17.61 -42.12 17.16
C GLU A 1008 16.61 -43.28 17.22
N GLU A 1009 15.35 -43.01 17.54
CA GLU A 1009 14.27 -44.01 17.61
C GLU A 1009 14.01 -44.69 16.25
N GLU A 1010 14.11 -43.95 15.14
CA GLU A 1010 13.97 -44.47 13.78
C GLU A 1010 15.27 -45.10 13.22
N GLY A 1011 16.36 -45.09 13.98
CA GLY A 1011 17.65 -45.69 13.57
C GLY A 1011 18.42 -44.89 12.51
N LYS A 1012 18.06 -43.64 12.27
CA LYS A 1012 18.65 -42.72 11.27
C LYS A 1012 19.95 -42.09 11.78
N THR A 1013 20.93 -42.95 12.06
CA THR A 1013 22.19 -42.60 12.76
C THR A 1013 23.00 -41.53 12.02
N GLU A 1014 23.02 -41.54 10.69
CA GLU A 1014 23.78 -40.57 9.91
C GLU A 1014 23.18 -39.16 9.97
N ALA A 1015 21.86 -39.06 9.82
CA ALA A 1015 21.13 -37.80 9.95
C ALA A 1015 21.22 -37.25 11.39
N LEU A 1016 21.20 -38.13 12.40
CA LEU A 1016 21.43 -37.75 13.79
C LEU A 1016 22.83 -37.14 14.00
N GLN A 1017 23.88 -37.77 13.47
CA GLN A 1017 25.24 -37.23 13.55
C GLN A 1017 25.37 -35.88 12.84
N TRP A 1018 24.73 -35.75 11.67
CA TRP A 1018 24.65 -34.48 10.94
C TRP A 1018 23.96 -33.41 11.78
N LEU A 1019 22.79 -33.71 12.36
CA LEU A 1019 22.04 -32.77 13.20
C LEU A 1019 22.86 -32.33 14.41
N LEU A 1020 23.55 -33.25 15.09
CA LEU A 1020 24.42 -32.94 16.24
C LEU A 1020 25.56 -31.99 15.84
N LYS A 1021 26.12 -32.15 14.65
CA LYS A 1021 27.17 -31.27 14.12
C LYS A 1021 26.64 -29.88 13.80
N GLU A 1022 25.51 -29.78 13.11
CA GLU A 1022 24.94 -28.50 12.65
C GLU A 1022 24.23 -27.71 13.77
N THR A 1023 24.06 -28.30 14.96
CA THR A 1023 23.46 -27.67 16.15
C THR A 1023 24.47 -27.33 17.24
N GLN A 1024 25.78 -27.38 16.95
CA GLN A 1024 26.79 -26.97 17.93
C GLN A 1024 26.64 -25.49 18.28
N PRO A 1025 26.86 -25.10 19.55
CA PRO A 1025 26.69 -23.72 19.96
C PRO A 1025 27.65 -22.78 19.23
N LEU A 1026 27.15 -21.58 18.90
CA LEU A 1026 27.95 -20.46 18.45
C LEU A 1026 28.58 -19.80 19.68
N GLY A 1027 29.92 -19.83 19.79
CA GLY A 1027 30.67 -19.17 20.87
C GLY A 1027 31.52 -20.10 21.70
#